data_AF-A0A5N6XK60-F1
#
_entry.id   AF-A0A5N6XK60-F1
#
_cell.length_a   1.000
_cell.length_b   1.000
_cell.length_c   1.000
_cell.angle_alpha   90.00
_cell.angle_beta   90.00
_cell.angle_gamma   90.00
#
_symmetry.space_group_name_H-M   'P 1'
#
loop_
_entity.id
_entity.type
_entity.pdbx_description
1 polymer ?
#
loop_
_entity_poly.entity_id
_entity_poly.type
_entity_poly.pdbx_seq_one_letter_code
_entity_poly.pdbx_strand_id
1 'polypeptide(L)'
;MVGLRRLWRITHQLSTSTRDSYLFPIYLPLKSLSVPMASDNTEIIPSSPPPYLYSPLPQGHIRLLRLMPHQDKHAPIQCRLFDYPLHNSAIGTHRYEALSYVWGSPEKPYSILLDKDCLSVTTNLYVALLHLRDPFFERVIWIDAVCINQNDLDERSSQVQFMAEIFAKASCVIVWLEEEATGIHDDKASDEGGRALEVIQKAAEGYYSTGMDERKAVLALLERSWFRRVWVLQEIAAARHILIACHSAEIDGHAFSSGLTALNNLIVDVNMRDQIGMAVFLIKNATLRHKRVIAGSDKISLHIRSLADLTTMYNNHEATDRRDKVYALLGMSSDNHGPGAILPVYTVSWKDITCRLIRFYIGEQACVQTWDDEDIAVIKGKGCVLGVVKRVKLNSSKDNMWDNSHNAFVTMQLTGGDERGDGDMWTFCKWPGLIKKGDIVCVLQGASKPTLIRPFGDHCTVITVGFVPHSAAYSMHEQPSANGGQIDKWNGLLQSVALYPRDFLLVWEWQEFSGRLENEKERAWLIDRRLPERAKRELAVELPKLHRLQNLGLILVDSEKFEQALENFPQALDFYGPKAEEAYLPIFTAIMNIAMSWRVPSDMAILRSMVDIARRRGDFVMIAEDKMAEIAKADDALRWMKFLFTQRRNELPITEKVLEEAAANQTYSGALMDFILDRAGSEIRITEKILLAAAQNPGYAIDIMRSILLRRENEIQITDNIIMAAHSNKKWRRSLVIYLQVIRKKLFQE
;
A
#
# COMPACT_ATOMS: atom_id res chain seq x y z
N MET A 1 -43.48 20.59 -13.49
CA MET A 1 -42.98 21.73 -14.28
C MET A 1 -43.83 22.95 -13.94
N VAL A 2 -43.19 24.10 -13.69
CA VAL A 2 -43.69 25.50 -13.70
C VAL A 2 -45.20 25.78 -13.46
N GLY A 3 -45.53 26.60 -12.44
CA GLY A 3 -46.47 27.71 -12.71
C GLY A 3 -47.62 28.10 -11.75
N LEU A 4 -47.44 28.21 -10.43
CA LEU A 4 -48.31 28.99 -9.51
C LEU A 4 -47.38 29.62 -8.44
N ARG A 5 -47.33 30.92 -8.11
CA ARG A 5 -48.17 32.11 -8.37
C ARG A 5 -49.60 32.07 -7.81
N ARG A 6 -49.74 32.27 -6.49
CA ARG A 6 -50.79 33.13 -5.86
C ARG A 6 -50.40 33.49 -4.41
N LEU A 7 -50.81 34.69 -3.96
CA LEU A 7 -50.50 35.33 -2.65
C LEU A 7 -49.01 35.66 -2.47
N TRP A 8 -48.47 36.87 -2.68
CA TRP A 8 -48.97 38.25 -2.80
C TRP A 8 -49.67 38.83 -1.55
N ARG A 9 -48.90 39.64 -0.83
CA ARG A 9 -49.22 40.89 -0.11
C ARG A 9 -50.55 40.98 0.66
N ILE A 10 -50.40 41.13 1.98
CA ILE A 10 -50.96 42.12 2.93
C ILE A 10 -50.21 41.80 4.24
N THR A 11 -49.41 42.64 4.88
CA THR A 11 -49.29 44.12 4.93
C THR A 11 -47.85 44.62 4.76
N HIS A 12 -47.74 45.91 4.42
CA HIS A 12 -46.54 46.76 4.53
C HIS A 12 -47.02 48.11 5.12
N GLN A 13 -46.12 49.00 5.59
CA GLN A 13 -46.42 50.22 6.41
C GLN A 13 -46.76 49.90 7.89
N LEU A 14 -46.45 50.68 8.94
CA LEU A 14 -45.62 51.89 9.21
C LEU A 14 -45.22 51.79 10.73
N SER A 15 -44.42 52.64 11.40
CA SER A 15 -43.87 53.98 11.14
C SER A 15 -42.49 54.21 11.82
N THR A 16 -41.89 55.37 11.59
CA THR A 16 -40.81 56.01 12.36
C THR A 16 -41.26 56.58 13.73
N SER A 17 -40.27 56.92 14.57
CA SER A 17 -40.23 58.03 15.56
C SER A 17 -40.38 57.71 17.08
N THR A 18 -39.30 57.99 17.80
CA THR A 18 -39.22 58.66 19.13
C THR A 18 -40.23 58.34 20.25
N ARG A 19 -39.74 57.88 21.41
CA ARG A 19 -39.58 58.75 22.61
C ARG A 19 -38.94 58.05 23.81
N ASP A 20 -38.35 58.90 24.65
CA ASP A 20 -37.68 58.64 25.93
C ASP A 20 -38.58 58.00 27.00
N SER A 21 -37.97 57.21 27.90
CA SER A 21 -38.13 57.43 29.35
C SER A 21 -37.12 56.68 30.23
N TYR A 22 -36.22 57.48 30.82
CA TYR A 22 -35.66 57.44 32.19
C TYR A 22 -35.66 56.12 33.00
N LEU A 23 -34.47 55.71 33.48
CA LEU A 23 -34.09 55.90 34.90
C LEU A 23 -32.59 55.63 35.16
N PHE A 24 -32.01 56.41 36.08
CA PHE A 24 -30.59 56.41 36.46
C PHE A 24 -30.25 55.35 37.53
N PRO A 25 -29.00 54.87 37.59
CA PRO A 25 -28.31 54.60 38.84
C PRO A 25 -27.61 55.88 39.34
N ILE A 26 -27.98 56.33 40.55
CA ILE A 26 -27.40 57.52 41.19
C ILE A 26 -26.03 57.17 41.81
N TYR A 27 -25.00 57.92 41.45
CA TYR A 27 -23.79 58.09 42.27
C TYR A 27 -24.02 59.24 43.26
N LEU A 28 -23.71 59.03 44.55
CA LEU A 28 -23.27 60.09 45.47
C LEU A 28 -22.47 59.47 46.64
N PRO A 29 -21.48 60.18 47.23
CA PRO A 29 -20.41 59.55 48.01
C PRO A 29 -20.32 60.02 49.48
N LEU A 30 -19.24 59.56 50.15
CA LEU A 30 -18.65 60.08 51.39
C LEU A 30 -19.43 59.87 52.71
N LYS A 31 -18.83 59.10 53.63
CA LYS A 31 -18.06 59.72 54.72
C LYS A 31 -17.11 58.76 55.44
N SER A 32 -16.00 59.33 55.89
CA SER A 32 -15.01 58.73 56.78
C SER A 32 -15.53 58.53 58.20
N LEU A 33 -15.25 57.36 58.79
CA LEU A 33 -15.17 57.17 60.24
C LEU A 33 -13.91 56.33 60.52
N SER A 34 -13.08 56.81 61.44
CA SER A 34 -11.81 56.21 61.84
C SER A 34 -11.83 55.83 63.32
N VAL A 35 -10.78 55.13 63.77
CA VAL A 35 -10.42 54.77 65.17
C VAL A 35 -10.98 53.42 65.68
N PRO A 36 -10.18 52.55 66.36
CA PRO A 36 -8.71 52.44 66.45
C PRO A 36 -8.16 51.07 66.00
N MET A 37 -6.83 50.92 66.05
CA MET A 37 -6.13 49.64 65.86
C MET A 37 -6.46 48.62 66.96
N ALA A 38 -6.64 47.36 66.55
CA ALA A 38 -6.26 46.19 67.35
C ALA A 38 -5.32 45.35 66.47
N SER A 39 -4.12 45.10 66.99
CA SER A 39 -3.16 44.20 66.35
C SER A 39 -3.54 42.76 66.69
N ASP A 40 -3.85 41.94 65.67
CA ASP A 40 -3.66 40.50 65.80
C ASP A 40 -3.42 39.85 64.44
N ASN A 41 -2.59 38.81 64.46
CA ASN A 41 -2.01 38.16 63.30
C ASN A 41 -3.07 37.56 62.36
N THR A 42 -3.36 38.23 61.24
CA THR A 42 -3.86 37.54 60.04
C THR A 42 -2.69 36.87 59.34
N GLU A 43 -2.53 35.57 59.56
CA GLU A 43 -1.72 34.73 58.69
C GLU A 43 -2.11 34.99 57.23
N ILE A 44 -1.12 35.20 56.37
CA ILE A 44 -1.33 35.21 54.92
C ILE A 44 -1.70 33.78 54.55
N ILE A 45 -3.00 33.51 54.47
CA ILE A 45 -3.53 32.27 53.87
C ILE A 45 -2.87 32.16 52.50
N PRO A 46 -2.05 31.11 52.23
CA PRO A 46 -1.39 31.03 50.95
C PRO A 46 -2.43 31.00 49.84
N SER A 47 -2.17 31.80 48.81
CA SER A 47 -2.69 31.59 47.46
C SER A 47 -2.67 30.11 47.09
N SER A 48 -3.61 29.70 46.24
CA SER A 48 -3.70 28.37 45.60
C SER A 48 -2.37 27.61 45.52
N PRO A 49 -2.32 26.30 45.89
CA PRO A 49 -1.07 25.56 45.99
C PRO A 49 -0.20 25.74 44.74
N PRO A 50 1.14 25.87 44.91
CA PRO A 50 2.02 26.17 43.80
C PRO A 50 1.92 25.10 42.71
N PRO A 51 2.18 25.45 41.44
CA PRO A 51 2.20 24.48 40.35
C PRO A 51 3.34 23.48 40.57
N TYR A 52 3.04 22.19 40.41
CA TYR A 52 4.02 21.12 40.55
C TYR A 52 5.19 21.27 39.55
N LEU A 53 6.41 21.09 40.04
CA LEU A 53 7.64 21.16 39.24
C LEU A 53 8.31 19.77 39.18
N TYR A 54 8.55 19.28 37.97
CA TYR A 54 9.19 17.98 37.75
C TYR A 54 10.68 18.00 38.11
N SER A 55 11.12 17.04 38.93
CA SER A 55 12.54 16.72 39.13
C SER A 55 13.10 15.94 37.93
N PRO A 56 14.34 16.19 37.47
CA PRO A 56 14.95 15.42 36.39
C PRO A 56 15.03 13.92 36.70
N LEU A 57 14.66 13.08 35.73
CA LEU A 57 14.72 11.62 35.86
C LEU A 57 16.14 11.08 35.66
N PRO A 58 16.61 10.11 36.47
CA PRO A 58 17.80 9.34 36.16
C PRO A 58 17.62 8.48 34.89
N GLN A 59 18.71 8.13 34.22
CA GLN A 59 18.67 7.28 33.04
C GLN A 59 17.99 5.92 33.35
N GLY A 60 17.12 5.45 32.45
CA GLY A 60 16.42 4.17 32.60
C GLY A 60 15.37 4.14 33.73
N HIS A 61 14.97 5.30 34.25
CA HIS A 61 13.88 5.44 35.22
C HIS A 61 12.63 6.02 34.55
N ILE A 62 11.49 5.72 35.15
CA ILE A 62 10.17 6.30 34.85
C ILE A 62 9.60 6.89 36.14
N ARG A 63 8.61 7.78 36.07
CA ARG A 63 7.80 8.11 37.26
C ARG A 63 6.57 7.22 37.34
N LEU A 64 6.10 6.93 38.55
CA LEU A 64 4.83 6.26 38.81
C LEU A 64 3.97 7.14 39.71
N LEU A 65 2.67 7.22 39.40
CA LEU A 65 1.67 7.93 40.19
C LEU A 65 1.09 6.97 41.24
N ARG A 66 1.19 7.35 42.51
CA ARG A 66 0.47 6.70 43.61
C ARG A 66 -0.81 7.48 43.88
N LEU A 67 -1.95 6.89 43.53
CA LEU A 67 -3.29 7.44 43.80
C LEU A 67 -3.70 7.04 45.22
N MET A 68 -3.99 8.03 46.08
CA MET A 68 -4.36 7.80 47.48
C MET A 68 -5.86 7.44 47.61
N PRO A 69 -6.22 6.50 48.50
CA PRO A 69 -7.61 6.10 48.69
C PRO A 69 -8.42 7.17 49.42
N HIS A 70 -9.74 7.19 49.17
CA HIS A 70 -10.66 8.03 49.94
C HIS A 70 -12.10 7.49 49.92
N GLN A 71 -12.76 7.44 51.08
CA GLN A 71 -14.12 6.90 51.21
C GLN A 71 -15.20 7.79 50.55
N ASP A 72 -15.08 9.12 50.72
CA ASP A 72 -15.91 10.07 49.99
C ASP A 72 -15.38 10.21 48.54
N LYS A 73 -16.24 9.89 47.57
CA LYS A 73 -15.96 10.01 46.14
C LYS A 73 -15.74 11.45 45.70
N HIS A 74 -16.29 12.45 46.38
CA HIS A 74 -16.18 13.86 46.00
C HIS A 74 -14.97 14.58 46.60
N ALA A 75 -14.26 13.95 47.53
CA ALA A 75 -13.06 14.52 48.13
C ALA A 75 -11.95 14.76 47.08
N PRO A 76 -11.09 15.80 47.25
CA PRO A 76 -10.01 16.09 46.32
C PRO A 76 -9.11 14.88 46.02
N ILE A 77 -8.71 14.73 44.77
CA ILE A 77 -7.80 13.65 44.35
C ILE A 77 -6.39 13.97 44.87
N GLN A 78 -5.90 13.16 45.80
CA GLN A 78 -4.56 13.22 46.37
C GLN A 78 -3.69 12.12 45.78
N CYS A 79 -2.47 12.49 45.40
CA CYS A 79 -1.53 11.63 44.73
C CYS A 79 -0.09 11.91 45.21
N ARG A 80 0.82 10.97 44.93
CA ARG A 80 2.28 11.16 45.02
C ARG A 80 2.95 10.70 43.74
N LEU A 81 4.00 11.38 43.32
CA LEU A 81 4.81 11.00 42.17
C LEU A 81 6.18 10.50 42.66
N PHE A 82 6.64 9.36 42.17
CA PHE A 82 7.93 8.80 42.59
C PHE A 82 8.69 8.12 41.45
N ASP A 83 10.02 8.19 41.49
CA ASP A 83 10.90 7.59 40.50
C ASP A 83 10.99 6.07 40.65
N TYR A 84 11.06 5.37 39.52
CA TYR A 84 11.03 3.91 39.46
C TYR A 84 12.05 3.38 38.43
N PRO A 85 13.00 2.51 38.83
CA PRO A 85 13.99 1.95 37.91
C PRO A 85 13.36 0.90 37.01
N LEU A 86 13.25 1.18 35.71
CA LEU A 86 12.60 0.28 34.76
C LEU A 86 13.46 -0.96 34.47
N HIS A 87 14.78 -0.79 34.34
CA HIS A 87 15.71 -1.84 33.87
C HIS A 87 16.45 -2.61 34.98
N ASN A 88 16.21 -2.36 36.27
CA ASN A 88 16.89 -3.09 37.35
C ASN A 88 16.40 -4.53 37.48
N SER A 89 17.18 -5.47 36.91
CA SER A 89 17.39 -6.93 37.13
C SER A 89 16.32 -7.86 37.76
N ALA A 90 15.11 -7.42 38.09
CA ALA A 90 14.04 -8.26 38.59
C ALA A 90 13.29 -8.91 37.42
N ILE A 91 13.49 -10.22 37.24
CA ILE A 91 12.74 -11.03 36.26
C ILE A 91 11.29 -11.14 36.75
N GLY A 92 10.35 -10.39 36.16
CA GLY A 92 8.94 -10.44 36.60
C GLY A 92 7.94 -9.48 35.93
N THR A 93 6.74 -9.43 36.51
CA THR A 93 5.81 -8.29 36.44
C THR A 93 6.25 -7.23 37.44
N HIS A 94 6.07 -5.95 37.09
CA HIS A 94 6.20 -4.85 38.05
C HIS A 94 4.81 -4.55 38.64
N ARG A 95 4.77 -4.11 39.91
CA ARG A 95 3.51 -3.89 40.65
C ARG A 95 2.91 -2.50 40.38
N TYR A 96 2.66 -2.19 39.12
CA TYR A 96 1.95 -0.99 38.71
C TYR A 96 1.01 -1.29 37.54
N GLU A 97 -0.07 -0.52 37.46
CA GLU A 97 -1.05 -0.52 36.37
C GLU A 97 -0.68 0.56 35.35
N ALA A 98 -1.09 0.46 34.09
CA ALA A 98 -0.91 1.53 33.11
C ALA A 98 -2.24 1.97 32.52
N LEU A 99 -2.47 3.29 32.45
CA LEU A 99 -3.71 3.85 31.91
C LEU A 99 -3.57 4.12 30.40
N SER A 100 -4.47 3.54 29.61
CA SER A 100 -4.67 3.81 28.19
C SER A 100 -5.97 4.60 28.04
N TYR A 101 -5.88 5.88 27.66
CA TYR A 101 -7.05 6.77 27.62
C TYR A 101 -6.92 7.88 26.56
N VAL A 102 -8.03 8.53 26.25
CA VAL A 102 -8.05 9.72 25.38
C VAL A 102 -7.84 10.96 26.23
N TRP A 103 -6.81 11.76 25.92
CA TRP A 103 -6.53 12.99 26.67
C TRP A 103 -7.71 13.98 26.73
N GLY A 104 -8.55 14.00 25.69
CA GLY A 104 -9.74 14.85 25.61
C GLY A 104 -9.41 16.26 25.10
N SER A 105 -10.16 17.25 25.60
CA SER A 105 -9.85 18.66 25.38
C SER A 105 -8.45 19.00 25.92
N PRO A 106 -7.67 19.89 25.26
CA PRO A 106 -6.42 20.39 25.81
C PRO A 106 -6.64 21.31 27.03
N GLU A 107 -7.89 21.70 27.31
CA GLU A 107 -8.26 22.45 28.50
C GLU A 107 -8.04 21.60 29.76
N LYS A 108 -7.50 22.23 30.81
CA LYS A 108 -7.18 21.59 32.09
C LYS A 108 -7.94 22.25 33.25
N PRO A 109 -9.28 22.14 33.28
CA PRO A 109 -10.12 22.82 34.27
C PRO A 109 -10.00 22.25 35.69
N TYR A 110 -9.46 21.03 35.85
CA TYR A 110 -9.29 20.38 37.15
C TYR A 110 -7.82 20.33 37.56
N SER A 111 -7.58 20.20 38.86
CA SER A 111 -6.23 19.99 39.41
C SER A 111 -6.25 18.84 40.42
N ILE A 112 -5.19 18.05 40.43
CA ILE A 112 -4.92 17.02 41.44
C ILE A 112 -3.79 17.48 42.35
N LEU A 113 -3.81 17.04 43.61
CA LEU A 113 -2.77 17.34 44.59
C LEU A 113 -1.64 16.33 44.47
N LEU A 114 -0.43 16.80 44.14
CA LEU A 114 0.81 16.02 44.17
C LEU A 114 1.60 16.44 45.41
N ASP A 115 1.50 15.64 46.48
CA ASP A 115 1.99 15.92 47.83
C ASP A 115 1.53 17.27 48.43
N LYS A 116 2.15 18.39 48.05
CA LYS A 116 1.80 19.76 48.48
C LYS A 116 1.45 20.71 47.34
N ASP A 117 1.69 20.29 46.10
CA ASP A 117 1.60 21.12 44.91
C ASP A 117 0.38 20.71 44.07
N CYS A 118 -0.05 21.57 43.15
CA CYS A 118 -1.13 21.29 42.23
C CYS A 118 -0.61 20.93 40.83
N LEU A 119 -1.14 19.87 40.23
CA LEU A 119 -0.98 19.58 38.80
C LEU A 119 -2.34 19.68 38.09
N SER A 120 -2.43 20.56 37.10
CA SER A 120 -3.64 20.70 36.27
C SER A 120 -3.75 19.54 35.27
N VAL A 121 -4.95 18.97 35.18
CA VAL A 121 -5.28 17.78 34.38
C VAL A 121 -6.54 18.01 33.52
N THR A 122 -6.66 17.27 32.43
CA THR A 122 -7.84 17.33 31.55
C THR A 122 -9.06 16.69 32.21
N THR A 123 -10.26 17.02 31.72
CA THR A 123 -11.53 16.46 32.22
C THR A 123 -11.52 14.94 32.23
N ASN A 124 -11.14 14.30 31.12
CA ASN A 124 -11.17 12.84 31.04
C ASN A 124 -10.20 12.17 32.03
N LEU A 125 -9.00 12.73 32.22
CA LEU A 125 -8.05 12.20 33.20
C LEU A 125 -8.57 12.36 34.64
N TYR A 126 -9.20 13.49 34.96
CA TYR A 126 -9.79 13.70 36.29
C TYR A 126 -10.90 12.69 36.57
N VAL A 127 -11.81 12.47 35.62
CA VAL A 127 -12.90 11.48 35.75
C VAL A 127 -12.34 10.05 35.84
N ALA A 128 -11.35 9.68 35.02
CA ALA A 128 -10.68 8.38 35.12
C ALA A 128 -10.07 8.16 36.52
N LEU A 129 -9.32 9.13 37.04
CA LEU A 129 -8.75 9.04 38.40
C LEU A 129 -9.82 8.98 39.49
N LEU A 130 -10.96 9.67 39.31
CA LEU A 130 -12.08 9.66 40.25
C LEU A 130 -12.72 8.27 40.36
N HIS A 131 -12.91 7.59 39.22
CA HIS A 131 -13.46 6.24 39.15
C HIS A 131 -12.45 5.16 39.57
N LEU A 132 -11.17 5.34 39.24
CA LEU A 132 -10.11 4.39 39.60
C LEU A 132 -9.68 4.48 41.08
N ARG A 133 -10.00 5.56 41.80
CA ARG A 133 -9.68 5.71 43.22
C ARG A 133 -10.46 4.72 44.07
N ASP A 134 -9.75 3.77 44.67
CA ASP A 134 -10.32 2.83 45.63
C ASP A 134 -10.65 3.53 46.98
N PRO A 135 -11.69 3.11 47.72
CA PRO A 135 -12.03 3.72 49.02
C PRO A 135 -11.04 3.42 50.16
N PHE A 136 -10.20 2.39 50.03
CA PHE A 136 -9.37 1.84 51.10
C PHE A 136 -7.88 1.63 50.73
N PHE A 137 -7.57 1.32 49.48
CA PHE A 137 -6.22 0.96 49.03
C PHE A 137 -5.58 1.99 48.11
N GLU A 138 -4.28 2.24 48.29
CA GLU A 138 -3.50 3.02 47.31
C GLU A 138 -3.31 2.21 46.02
N ARG A 139 -3.43 2.88 44.86
CA ARG A 139 -3.11 2.30 43.55
C ARG A 139 -1.84 2.92 43.00
N VAL A 140 -1.03 2.14 42.29
CA VAL A 140 0.18 2.61 41.61
C VAL A 140 -0.06 2.49 40.11
N ILE A 141 -0.15 3.64 39.43
CA ILE A 141 -0.57 3.75 38.04
C ILE A 141 0.47 4.56 37.26
N TRP A 142 0.83 4.12 36.06
CA TRP A 142 1.56 4.93 35.09
C TRP A 142 0.57 5.62 34.15
N ILE A 143 0.72 6.93 33.99
CA ILE A 143 -0.14 7.79 33.17
C ILE A 143 0.77 8.77 32.41
N ASP A 144 0.79 8.70 31.09
CA ASP A 144 1.69 9.49 30.23
C ASP A 144 1.65 11.00 30.49
N ALA A 145 0.46 11.57 30.68
CA ALA A 145 0.25 13.00 30.92
C ALA A 145 0.72 13.51 32.29
N VAL A 146 1.07 12.61 33.22
CA VAL A 146 1.48 12.93 34.62
C VAL A 146 2.86 12.36 34.97
N CYS A 147 3.22 11.20 34.42
CA CYS A 147 4.50 10.55 34.69
C CYS A 147 5.64 11.10 33.82
N ILE A 148 5.32 11.66 32.65
CA ILE A 148 6.27 12.32 31.75
C ILE A 148 6.13 13.85 31.87
N ASN A 149 7.24 14.56 31.99
CA ASN A 149 7.28 16.01 31.87
C ASN A 149 7.05 16.43 30.41
N GLN A 150 5.80 16.64 30.02
CA GLN A 150 5.39 16.96 28.64
C GLN A 150 6.00 18.26 28.09
N ASN A 151 6.55 19.12 28.96
CA ASN A 151 7.22 20.37 28.57
C ASN A 151 8.72 20.19 28.27
N ASP A 152 9.32 19.06 28.65
CA ASP A 152 10.70 18.70 28.35
C ASP A 152 10.72 17.72 27.18
N LEU A 153 11.17 18.19 26.01
CA LEU A 153 11.17 17.39 24.79
C LEU A 153 12.23 16.28 24.81
N ASP A 154 13.32 16.43 25.58
CA ASP A 154 14.37 15.41 25.69
C ASP A 154 13.94 14.31 26.67
N GLU A 155 13.30 14.67 27.78
CA GLU A 155 12.62 13.72 28.66
C GLU A 155 11.50 12.99 27.91
N ARG A 156 10.61 13.71 27.20
CA ARG A 156 9.53 13.09 26.41
C ARG A 156 10.07 12.13 25.35
N SER A 157 11.10 12.54 24.59
CA SER A 157 11.75 11.67 23.58
C SER A 157 12.41 10.42 24.20
N SER A 158 12.87 10.53 25.45
CA SER A 158 13.46 9.41 26.19
C SER A 158 12.38 8.46 26.74
N GLN A 159 11.34 9.00 27.40
CA GLN A 159 10.25 8.21 27.99
C GLN A 159 9.40 7.51 26.93
N VAL A 160 9.19 8.14 25.76
CA VAL A 160 8.45 7.52 24.64
C VAL A 160 9.17 6.28 24.09
N GLN A 161 10.51 6.21 24.13
CA GLN A 161 11.24 4.98 23.78
C GLN A 161 10.92 3.81 24.71
N PHE A 162 10.53 4.08 25.95
CA PHE A 162 10.20 3.07 26.94
C PHE A 162 8.73 2.65 26.93
N MET A 163 7.81 3.32 26.20
CA MET A 163 6.38 3.02 26.28
C MET A 163 6.03 1.54 26.08
N ALA A 164 6.57 0.89 25.04
CA ALA A 164 6.33 -0.54 24.82
C ALA A 164 6.78 -1.42 26.00
N GLU A 165 7.87 -1.06 26.66
CA GLU A 165 8.37 -1.74 27.86
C GLU A 165 7.53 -1.42 29.11
N ILE A 166 7.10 -0.18 29.27
CA ILE A 166 6.25 0.27 30.40
C ILE A 166 4.92 -0.49 30.39
N PHE A 167 4.21 -0.53 29.26
CA PHE A 167 2.96 -1.28 29.11
C PHE A 167 3.20 -2.80 29.15
N ALA A 168 4.36 -3.29 28.70
CA ALA A 168 4.73 -4.70 28.80
C ALA A 168 5.16 -5.15 30.22
N LYS A 169 5.51 -4.23 31.11
CA LYS A 169 5.91 -4.51 32.50
C LYS A 169 4.82 -4.28 33.53
N ALA A 170 3.80 -3.49 33.19
CA ALA A 170 2.59 -3.31 33.99
C ALA A 170 1.91 -4.66 34.32
N SER A 171 1.30 -4.75 35.50
CA SER A 171 0.47 -5.89 35.90
C SER A 171 -0.87 -5.92 35.16
N CYS A 172 -1.43 -4.75 34.86
CA CYS A 172 -2.67 -4.56 34.10
C CYS A 172 -2.56 -3.29 33.25
N VAL A 173 -3.13 -3.32 32.04
CA VAL A 173 -3.39 -2.13 31.24
C VAL A 173 -4.88 -1.83 31.30
N ILE A 174 -5.23 -0.67 31.84
CA ILE A 174 -6.60 -0.20 31.99
C ILE A 174 -6.93 0.66 30.77
N VAL A 175 -7.82 0.16 29.92
CA VAL A 175 -8.36 0.87 28.76
C VAL A 175 -9.59 1.63 29.23
N TRP A 176 -9.43 2.93 29.41
CA TRP A 176 -10.51 3.83 29.84
C TRP A 176 -11.19 4.42 28.61
N LEU A 177 -12.43 3.98 28.35
CA LEU A 177 -13.19 4.34 27.16
C LEU A 177 -14.10 5.56 27.35
N GLU A 178 -14.16 6.18 28.53
CA GLU A 178 -15.08 7.32 28.73
C GLU A 178 -14.65 8.57 27.93
N GLU A 179 -15.64 9.31 27.45
CA GLU A 179 -15.45 10.62 26.80
C GLU A 179 -16.11 11.71 27.66
N GLU A 180 -15.84 12.97 27.35
CA GLU A 180 -16.23 14.10 28.21
C GLU A 180 -17.76 14.24 28.33
N ALA A 181 -18.32 13.64 29.38
CA ALA A 181 -19.72 13.80 29.76
C ALA A 181 -20.04 15.26 30.09
N THR A 182 -21.25 15.70 29.73
CA THR A 182 -21.76 17.05 30.02
C THR A 182 -22.15 17.20 31.50
N GLY A 183 -21.17 17.12 32.40
CA GLY A 183 -21.32 17.31 33.85
C GLY A 183 -20.74 16.16 34.68
N ILE A 184 -19.80 16.47 35.58
CA ILE A 184 -19.15 15.51 36.50
C ILE A 184 -20.08 15.03 37.64
N HIS A 185 -21.26 15.65 37.79
CA HIS A 185 -22.18 15.43 38.91
C HIS A 185 -23.60 15.05 38.48
N ASP A 186 -23.83 14.74 37.20
CA ASP A 186 -25.15 14.28 36.76
C ASP A 186 -25.19 12.74 36.74
N ASP A 187 -25.47 12.14 37.90
CA ASP A 187 -25.74 10.69 38.05
C ASP A 187 -26.96 10.21 37.22
N LYS A 188 -27.63 11.12 36.49
CA LYS A 188 -28.70 10.82 35.52
C LYS A 188 -28.23 10.85 34.06
N ALA A 189 -26.96 11.16 33.79
CA ALA A 189 -26.36 10.90 32.49
C ALA A 189 -26.51 9.40 32.20
N SER A 190 -27.09 9.06 31.05
CA SER A 190 -27.30 7.65 30.69
C SER A 190 -25.95 6.94 30.60
N ASP A 191 -25.73 5.92 31.45
CA ASP A 191 -24.57 5.02 31.37
C ASP A 191 -24.69 4.09 30.14
N GLU A 192 -24.70 4.70 28.96
CA GLU A 192 -24.79 4.03 27.66
C GLU A 192 -23.51 3.23 27.38
N GLY A 193 -22.36 3.71 27.86
CA GLY A 193 -21.07 3.03 27.76
C GLY A 193 -20.96 1.79 28.65
N GLY A 194 -21.34 1.88 29.93
CA GLY A 194 -21.36 0.73 30.83
C GLY A 194 -22.37 -0.33 30.39
N ARG A 195 -23.57 0.09 29.96
CA ARG A 195 -24.56 -0.80 29.31
C ARG A 195 -24.00 -1.48 28.05
N ALA A 196 -23.20 -0.78 27.24
CA ALA A 196 -22.56 -1.37 26.08
C ALA A 196 -21.56 -2.48 26.47
N LEU A 197 -20.76 -2.28 27.53
CA LEU A 197 -19.87 -3.32 28.05
C LEU A 197 -20.65 -4.54 28.56
N GLU A 198 -21.76 -4.34 29.30
CA GLU A 198 -22.62 -5.46 29.73
C GLU A 198 -23.17 -6.27 28.56
N VAL A 199 -23.60 -5.61 27.48
CA VAL A 199 -24.13 -6.28 26.28
C VAL A 199 -23.04 -7.11 25.60
N ILE A 200 -21.81 -6.58 25.52
CA ILE A 200 -20.65 -7.30 24.97
C ILE A 200 -20.30 -8.51 25.87
N GLN A 201 -20.33 -8.36 27.20
CA GLN A 201 -20.10 -9.45 28.14
C GLN A 201 -21.14 -10.57 27.97
N LYS A 202 -22.44 -10.24 27.96
CA LYS A 202 -23.53 -11.20 27.74
C LYS A 202 -23.38 -11.96 26.41
N ALA A 203 -22.94 -11.26 25.35
CA ALA A 203 -22.67 -11.90 24.06
C ALA A 203 -21.46 -12.84 24.09
N ALA A 204 -20.41 -12.51 24.87
CA ALA A 204 -19.24 -13.38 25.07
C ALA A 204 -19.60 -14.67 25.82
N GLU A 205 -20.57 -14.60 26.73
CA GLU A 205 -21.14 -15.73 27.48
C GLU A 205 -22.15 -16.58 26.66
N GLY A 206 -22.52 -16.13 25.46
CA GLY A 206 -23.42 -16.84 24.55
C GLY A 206 -24.91 -16.49 24.70
N TYR A 207 -25.24 -15.34 25.30
CA TYR A 207 -26.62 -14.83 25.34
C TYR A 207 -26.91 -13.94 24.12
N TYR A 208 -27.79 -14.41 23.21
CA TYR A 208 -28.03 -13.81 21.89
C TYR A 208 -29.37 -13.04 21.77
N SER A 209 -29.62 -12.07 22.65
CA SER A 209 -30.75 -11.14 22.50
C SER A 209 -30.30 -9.71 22.72
N THR A 210 -30.10 -8.96 21.63
CA THR A 210 -29.83 -7.52 21.69
C THR A 210 -31.02 -6.73 21.13
N GLY A 211 -31.63 -5.89 21.96
CA GLY A 211 -32.61 -4.91 21.53
C GLY A 211 -31.98 -3.80 20.66
N MET A 212 -32.83 -2.98 20.03
CA MET A 212 -32.35 -1.86 19.19
C MET A 212 -31.51 -0.85 19.99
N ASP A 213 -31.88 -0.59 21.23
CA ASP A 213 -31.17 0.35 22.11
C ASP A 213 -29.82 -0.20 22.58
N GLU A 214 -29.73 -1.51 22.82
CA GLU A 214 -28.48 -2.19 23.16
C GLU A 214 -27.49 -2.19 21.98
N ARG A 215 -28.00 -2.42 20.76
CA ARG A 215 -27.20 -2.25 19.54
C ARG A 215 -26.68 -0.82 19.41
N LYS A 216 -27.53 0.19 19.66
CA LYS A 216 -27.14 1.59 19.57
C LYS A 216 -26.03 1.93 20.56
N ALA A 217 -26.16 1.48 21.81
CA ALA A 217 -25.15 1.68 22.84
C ALA A 217 -23.78 1.09 22.46
N VAL A 218 -23.76 -0.15 21.95
CA VAL A 218 -22.54 -0.81 21.48
C VAL A 218 -21.89 -0.05 20.31
N LEU A 219 -22.67 0.43 19.34
CA LEU A 219 -22.13 1.22 18.24
C LEU A 219 -21.58 2.58 18.73
N ALA A 220 -22.29 3.26 19.63
CA ALA A 220 -21.84 4.54 20.20
C ALA A 220 -20.52 4.38 20.99
N LEU A 221 -20.34 3.28 21.74
CA LEU A 221 -19.08 2.95 22.41
C LEU A 221 -17.93 2.76 21.40
N LEU A 222 -18.19 2.06 20.29
CA LEU A 222 -17.19 1.76 19.25
C LEU A 222 -16.85 2.96 18.36
N GLU A 223 -17.70 3.99 18.32
CA GLU A 223 -17.43 5.26 17.63
C GLU A 223 -16.46 6.17 18.40
N ARG A 224 -16.22 5.91 19.69
CA ARG A 224 -15.37 6.73 20.57
C ARG A 224 -13.93 6.82 20.06
N SER A 225 -13.35 8.01 20.24
CA SER A 225 -12.04 8.43 19.72
C SER A 225 -10.85 7.57 20.21
N TRP A 226 -10.99 6.81 21.30
CA TRP A 226 -9.98 5.84 21.74
C TRP A 226 -9.63 4.85 20.63
N PHE A 227 -10.64 4.31 19.93
CA PHE A 227 -10.46 3.36 18.82
C PHE A 227 -9.83 3.98 17.56
N ARG A 228 -9.57 5.30 17.54
CA ARG A 228 -8.89 5.97 16.43
C ARG A 228 -7.46 6.35 16.74
N ARG A 229 -7.03 6.43 18.00
CA ARG A 229 -5.68 6.92 18.37
C ARG A 229 -4.60 5.91 17.95
N VAL A 230 -3.52 6.38 17.32
CA VAL A 230 -2.42 5.47 16.94
C VAL A 230 -1.67 4.92 18.17
N TRP A 231 -1.57 5.70 19.26
CA TRP A 231 -0.88 5.28 20.49
C TRP A 231 -1.46 4.02 21.14
N VAL A 232 -2.78 3.88 21.17
CA VAL A 232 -3.44 2.79 21.91
C VAL A 232 -3.08 1.41 21.36
N LEU A 233 -2.67 1.34 20.09
CA LEU A 233 -2.21 0.12 19.44
C LEU A 233 -1.00 -0.49 20.16
N GLN A 234 0.02 0.30 20.50
CA GLN A 234 1.19 -0.22 21.22
C GLN A 234 0.87 -0.54 22.67
N GLU A 235 -0.02 0.22 23.30
CA GLU A 235 -0.44 0.08 24.69
C GLU A 235 -1.13 -1.28 24.91
N ILE A 236 -2.16 -1.60 24.10
CA ILE A 236 -2.85 -2.89 24.13
C ILE A 236 -2.02 -4.02 23.51
N ALA A 237 -1.15 -3.71 22.55
CA ALA A 237 -0.24 -4.72 21.99
C ALA A 237 0.76 -5.24 23.02
N ALA A 238 1.28 -4.33 23.86
CA ALA A 238 2.26 -4.61 24.90
C ALA A 238 1.65 -5.23 26.17
N ALA A 239 0.37 -5.01 26.45
CA ALA A 239 -0.31 -5.42 27.69
C ALA A 239 -0.14 -6.90 28.06
N ARG A 240 -0.02 -7.22 29.36
CA ARG A 240 -0.09 -8.62 29.88
C ARG A 240 -1.53 -9.05 30.18
N HIS A 241 -2.30 -8.13 30.71
CA HIS A 241 -3.71 -8.23 31.04
C HIS A 241 -4.35 -6.90 30.63
N ILE A 242 -5.55 -6.95 30.06
CA ILE A 242 -6.28 -5.76 29.59
C ILE A 242 -7.63 -5.74 30.30
N LEU A 243 -7.89 -4.66 31.02
CA LEU A 243 -9.18 -4.36 31.63
C LEU A 243 -9.78 -3.18 30.86
N ILE A 244 -10.94 -3.37 30.25
CA ILE A 244 -11.67 -2.29 29.56
C ILE A 244 -12.71 -1.75 30.52
N ALA A 245 -12.60 -0.47 30.85
CA ALA A 245 -13.44 0.22 31.81
C ALA A 245 -14.20 1.37 31.14
N CYS A 246 -15.46 1.51 31.50
CA CYS A 246 -16.36 2.54 30.98
C CYS A 246 -17.36 2.92 32.08
N HIS A 247 -17.33 4.17 32.53
CA HIS A 247 -18.09 4.64 33.68
C HIS A 247 -17.95 3.71 34.91
N SER A 248 -18.96 2.90 35.21
CA SER A 248 -18.98 1.98 36.36
C SER A 248 -18.76 0.51 36.00
N ALA A 249 -18.78 0.18 34.71
CA ALA A 249 -18.65 -1.19 34.22
C ALA A 249 -17.22 -1.49 33.77
N GLU A 250 -16.82 -2.74 33.96
CA GLU A 250 -15.52 -3.26 33.55
C GLU A 250 -15.70 -4.62 32.84
N ILE A 251 -14.83 -4.90 31.87
CA ILE A 251 -14.80 -6.17 31.14
C ILE A 251 -13.35 -6.58 30.84
N ASP A 252 -13.05 -7.87 30.94
CA ASP A 252 -11.77 -8.43 30.50
C ASP A 252 -11.60 -8.29 28.98
N GLY A 253 -10.38 -8.00 28.51
CA GLY A 253 -10.09 -7.80 27.09
C GLY A 253 -10.40 -9.01 26.21
N HIS A 254 -10.20 -10.25 26.69
CA HIS A 254 -10.56 -11.45 25.93
C HIS A 254 -12.09 -11.60 25.87
N ALA A 255 -12.81 -11.37 26.97
CA ALA A 255 -14.27 -11.34 26.96
C ALA A 255 -14.83 -10.27 26.00
N PHE A 256 -14.28 -9.06 26.00
CA PHE A 256 -14.63 -7.99 25.06
C PHE A 256 -14.41 -8.41 23.59
N SER A 257 -13.26 -9.00 23.28
CA SER A 257 -12.96 -9.51 21.93
C SER A 257 -13.91 -10.61 21.49
N SER A 258 -14.22 -11.56 22.39
CA SER A 258 -15.17 -12.64 22.13
C SER A 258 -16.60 -12.12 21.91
N GLY A 259 -17.04 -11.19 22.76
CA GLY A 259 -18.36 -10.55 22.66
C GLY A 259 -18.53 -9.80 21.35
N LEU A 260 -17.57 -8.96 20.95
CA LEU A 260 -17.62 -8.28 19.65
C LEU A 260 -17.58 -9.24 18.46
N THR A 261 -16.90 -10.39 18.60
CA THR A 261 -16.91 -11.44 17.57
C THR A 261 -18.29 -12.10 17.45
N ALA A 262 -18.96 -12.38 18.57
CA ALA A 262 -20.35 -12.86 18.60
C ALA A 262 -21.34 -11.82 18.02
N LEU A 263 -21.09 -10.53 18.27
CA LEU A 263 -21.89 -9.40 17.79
C LEU A 263 -21.55 -8.92 16.37
N ASN A 264 -20.74 -9.64 15.59
CA ASN A 264 -20.35 -9.35 14.19
C ASN A 264 -21.51 -8.78 13.33
N ASN A 265 -22.69 -9.42 13.39
CA ASN A 265 -23.84 -9.05 12.58
C ASN A 265 -24.40 -7.64 12.90
N LEU A 266 -24.06 -7.05 14.06
CA LEU A 266 -24.42 -5.68 14.41
C LEU A 266 -23.52 -4.65 13.72
N ILE A 267 -22.24 -4.98 13.54
CA ILE A 267 -21.17 -4.12 13.02
C ILE A 267 -21.15 -4.23 11.49
N VAL A 268 -22.19 -3.72 10.85
CA VAL A 268 -22.40 -3.80 9.39
C VAL A 268 -21.55 -2.78 8.62
N ASP A 269 -21.18 -1.65 9.24
CA ASP A 269 -20.26 -0.68 8.62
C ASP A 269 -18.85 -1.26 8.56
N VAL A 270 -18.36 -1.44 7.32
CA VAL A 270 -17.03 -1.97 7.02
C VAL A 270 -15.93 -1.05 7.55
N ASN A 271 -16.10 0.28 7.46
CA ASN A 271 -15.09 1.22 7.94
C ASN A 271 -14.96 1.16 9.47
N MET A 272 -16.10 1.10 10.18
CA MET A 272 -16.09 0.91 11.65
C MET A 272 -15.43 -0.41 12.02
N ARG A 273 -15.82 -1.51 11.35
CA ARG A 273 -15.25 -2.85 11.56
C ARG A 273 -13.73 -2.85 11.39
N ASP A 274 -13.20 -2.18 10.37
CA ASP A 274 -11.77 -2.18 10.10
C ASP A 274 -11.00 -1.24 11.04
N GLN A 275 -11.61 -0.13 11.46
CA GLN A 275 -11.06 0.78 12.47
C GLN A 275 -10.90 0.06 13.82
N ILE A 276 -11.97 -0.56 14.33
CA ILE A 276 -11.95 -1.24 15.64
C ILE A 276 -11.25 -2.60 15.57
N GLY A 277 -11.30 -3.29 14.43
CA GLY A 277 -10.85 -4.68 14.30
C GLY A 277 -9.37 -4.86 14.55
N MET A 278 -8.60 -3.79 14.33
CA MET A 278 -7.19 -3.73 14.68
C MET A 278 -6.94 -3.66 16.18
N ALA A 279 -7.70 -2.85 16.93
CA ALA A 279 -7.66 -2.90 18.38
C ALA A 279 -8.10 -4.29 18.90
N VAL A 280 -9.19 -4.85 18.36
CA VAL A 280 -9.71 -6.16 18.78
C VAL A 280 -8.74 -7.30 18.48
N PHE A 281 -8.08 -7.31 17.32
CA PHE A 281 -7.01 -8.25 16.99
C PHE A 281 -5.83 -8.13 17.96
N LEU A 282 -5.45 -6.91 18.32
CA LEU A 282 -4.34 -6.69 19.24
C LEU A 282 -4.69 -7.14 20.66
N ILE A 283 -5.92 -6.88 21.13
CA ILE A 283 -6.47 -7.34 22.41
C ILE A 283 -6.52 -8.87 22.46
N LYS A 284 -7.15 -9.54 21.48
CA LYS A 284 -7.34 -11.00 21.43
C LYS A 284 -6.04 -11.78 21.62
N ASN A 285 -4.94 -11.26 21.06
CA ASN A 285 -3.64 -11.92 21.06
C ASN A 285 -2.69 -11.42 22.16
N ALA A 286 -3.08 -10.47 23.02
CA ALA A 286 -2.18 -9.85 24.01
C ALA A 286 -1.59 -10.83 25.02
N THR A 287 -2.41 -11.77 25.50
CA THR A 287 -1.99 -12.83 26.45
C THR A 287 -1.09 -13.89 25.80
N LEU A 288 -1.13 -14.03 24.47
CA LEU A 288 -0.38 -15.05 23.72
C LEU A 288 0.98 -14.55 23.20
N ARG A 289 1.27 -13.24 23.25
CA ARG A 289 2.52 -12.68 22.70
C ARG A 289 3.74 -13.09 23.52
N HIS A 290 4.70 -13.74 22.86
CA HIS A 290 6.00 -14.08 23.44
C HIS A 290 6.87 -12.82 23.55
N LYS A 291 6.90 -12.20 24.74
CA LYS A 291 7.64 -10.94 25.01
C LYS A 291 9.13 -11.20 25.10
N ARG A 292 9.80 -11.25 23.94
CA ARG A 292 11.26 -11.43 23.86
C ARG A 292 11.96 -10.10 24.16
N VAL A 293 12.69 -10.05 25.26
CA VAL A 293 13.83 -9.13 25.36
C VAL A 293 14.87 -9.67 24.37
N ILE A 294 15.25 -8.87 23.37
CA ILE A 294 16.28 -9.26 22.41
C ILE A 294 17.62 -9.28 23.17
N ALA A 295 18.23 -10.46 23.27
CA ALA A 295 19.49 -10.63 24.00
C ALA A 295 20.59 -9.75 23.38
N GLY A 296 21.10 -8.80 24.15
CA GLY A 296 22.15 -7.86 23.73
C GLY A 296 21.67 -6.48 23.28
N SER A 297 20.37 -6.15 23.40
CA SER A 297 19.88 -4.77 23.22
C SER A 297 18.93 -4.34 24.33
N ASP A 298 19.13 -3.15 24.89
CA ASP A 298 18.29 -2.55 25.95
C ASP A 298 16.90 -2.09 25.47
N LYS A 299 16.42 -2.61 24.33
CA LYS A 299 15.16 -2.21 23.70
C LYS A 299 14.23 -3.40 23.52
N ILE A 300 13.01 -3.27 24.04
CA ILE A 300 11.95 -4.26 23.85
C ILE A 300 11.30 -4.07 22.48
N SER A 301 11.16 -5.18 21.75
CA SER A 301 10.28 -5.31 20.59
C SER A 301 9.19 -6.33 20.90
N LEU A 302 7.96 -6.02 20.51
CA LEU A 302 6.85 -6.97 20.54
C LEU A 302 6.87 -7.92 19.33
N HIS A 303 7.75 -7.69 18.35
CA HIS A 303 7.98 -8.50 17.14
C HIS A 303 6.68 -8.88 16.41
N ILE A 304 5.78 -7.92 16.21
CA ILE A 304 4.42 -8.18 15.71
C ILE A 304 4.42 -8.30 14.19
N ARG A 305 4.89 -7.26 13.49
CA ARG A 305 5.02 -7.20 12.01
C ARG A 305 6.12 -6.21 11.64
N SER A 306 6.46 -6.11 10.34
CA SER A 306 7.41 -5.10 9.89
C SER A 306 6.87 -3.67 10.06
N LEU A 307 7.75 -2.68 10.23
CA LEU A 307 7.31 -1.27 10.34
C LEU A 307 6.55 -0.82 9.08
N ALA A 308 6.93 -1.36 7.92
CA ALA A 308 6.23 -1.20 6.65
C ALA A 308 4.77 -1.69 6.71
N ASP A 309 4.52 -2.89 7.25
CA ASP A 309 3.17 -3.41 7.44
C ASP A 309 2.39 -2.56 8.45
N LEU A 310 2.98 -2.27 9.61
CA LEU A 310 2.33 -1.55 10.70
C LEU A 310 1.88 -0.15 10.26
N THR A 311 2.77 0.63 9.65
CA THR A 311 2.43 1.96 9.11
C THR A 311 1.38 1.88 8.00
N THR A 312 1.39 0.82 7.20
CA THR A 312 0.40 0.56 6.15
C THR A 312 -0.96 0.15 6.70
N MET A 313 -1.01 -0.60 7.80
CA MET A 313 -2.22 -1.05 8.49
C MET A 313 -2.89 0.08 9.29
N TYR A 314 -2.09 0.97 9.87
CA TYR A 314 -2.54 1.94 10.87
C TYR A 314 -2.50 3.39 10.37
N ASN A 315 -2.29 3.63 9.09
CA ASN A 315 -2.26 4.98 8.48
C ASN A 315 -3.52 5.82 8.75
N ASN A 316 -4.68 5.18 8.89
CA ASN A 316 -5.96 5.82 9.18
C ASN A 316 -6.17 6.16 10.66
N HIS A 317 -5.22 5.82 11.55
CA HIS A 317 -5.29 6.20 12.96
C HIS A 317 -4.88 7.68 13.16
N GLU A 318 -5.60 8.33 14.06
CA GLU A 318 -5.48 9.73 14.41
C GLU A 318 -4.30 9.96 15.37
N ALA A 319 -3.66 11.12 15.22
CA ALA A 319 -2.60 11.60 16.09
C ALA A 319 -2.55 13.14 16.04
N THR A 320 -2.35 13.78 17.20
CA THR A 320 -2.21 15.25 17.29
C THR A 320 -0.88 15.72 16.73
N ASP A 321 0.21 15.00 17.04
CA ASP A 321 1.52 15.18 16.43
C ASP A 321 1.65 14.20 15.25
N ARG A 322 2.05 14.68 14.06
CA ARG A 322 2.20 13.81 12.88
C ARG A 322 3.23 12.71 13.10
N ARG A 323 4.29 12.98 13.88
CA ARG A 323 5.39 12.04 14.17
C ARG A 323 4.92 10.80 14.93
N ASP A 324 3.86 10.93 15.73
CA ASP A 324 3.30 9.83 16.51
C ASP A 324 2.72 8.71 15.62
N LYS A 325 2.33 9.01 14.37
CA LYS A 325 1.92 7.99 13.37
C LYS A 325 3.04 7.01 13.00
N VAL A 326 4.28 7.35 13.36
CA VAL A 326 5.46 6.50 13.21
C VAL A 326 5.91 6.02 14.59
N TYR A 327 6.05 6.93 15.55
CA TYR A 327 6.64 6.65 16.87
C TYR A 327 5.82 5.64 17.68
N ALA A 328 4.49 5.67 17.57
CA ALA A 328 3.60 4.70 18.22
C ALA A 328 3.71 3.26 17.68
N LEU A 329 4.41 3.04 16.56
CA LEU A 329 4.52 1.73 15.92
C LEU A 329 5.91 1.10 16.11
N LEU A 330 6.89 1.85 16.63
CA LEU A 330 8.28 1.43 16.72
C LEU A 330 8.48 0.24 17.66
N GLY A 331 7.78 0.19 18.80
CA GLY A 331 7.85 -0.94 19.74
C GLY A 331 7.09 -2.18 19.26
N MET A 332 6.19 -2.03 18.29
CA MET A 332 5.49 -3.15 17.64
C MET A 332 6.30 -3.79 16.50
N SER A 333 7.25 -3.05 15.92
CA SER A 333 8.04 -3.47 14.75
C SER A 333 8.99 -4.64 15.04
N SER A 334 9.02 -5.60 14.12
CA SER A 334 9.95 -6.74 14.10
C SER A 334 11.29 -6.44 13.41
N ASP A 335 11.44 -5.31 12.72
CA ASP A 335 12.60 -4.98 11.90
C ASP A 335 13.25 -3.60 12.19
N ASN A 336 12.69 -2.77 13.08
CA ASN A 336 13.28 -1.50 13.51
C ASN A 336 14.44 -1.70 14.53
N HIS A 337 15.47 -2.45 14.14
CA HIS A 337 16.58 -2.86 15.00
C HIS A 337 17.93 -2.61 14.30
N GLY A 338 18.94 -2.13 15.04
CA GLY A 338 20.29 -1.87 14.53
C GLY A 338 20.60 -0.39 14.23
N PRO A 339 21.73 -0.08 13.55
CA PRO A 339 22.24 1.28 13.40
C PRO A 339 21.35 2.25 12.64
N GLY A 340 20.46 1.75 11.77
CA GLY A 340 19.49 2.55 11.02
C GLY A 340 18.10 2.64 11.66
N ALA A 341 17.94 2.18 12.91
CA ALA A 341 16.64 2.18 13.58
C ALA A 341 16.11 3.61 13.82
N ILE A 342 14.83 3.80 13.55
CA ILE A 342 14.13 5.07 13.77
C ILE A 342 13.89 5.24 15.27
N LEU A 343 14.17 6.44 15.76
CA LEU A 343 14.05 6.82 17.17
C LEU A 343 13.00 7.94 17.32
N PRO A 344 12.17 7.90 18.38
CA PRO A 344 11.14 8.90 18.63
C PRO A 344 11.74 10.15 19.25
N VAL A 345 12.26 11.05 18.39
CA VAL A 345 12.91 12.31 18.81
C VAL A 345 12.03 13.49 18.41
N TYR A 346 11.52 14.23 19.39
CA TYR A 346 10.58 15.35 19.17
C TYR A 346 11.25 16.68 18.78
N THR A 347 12.58 16.73 18.73
CA THR A 347 13.33 17.87 18.16
C THR A 347 13.53 17.76 16.64
N VAL A 348 13.25 16.59 16.04
CA VAL A 348 13.35 16.36 14.58
C VAL A 348 12.03 16.73 13.89
N SER A 349 12.09 17.32 12.69
CA SER A 349 10.91 17.77 11.92
C SER A 349 10.16 16.58 11.26
N TRP A 350 8.93 16.82 10.81
CA TRP A 350 8.12 15.78 10.15
C TRP A 350 8.76 15.31 8.84
N LYS A 351 9.24 16.26 8.04
CA LYS A 351 9.99 16.01 6.80
C LYS A 351 11.12 14.99 7.00
N ASP A 352 11.97 15.22 7.98
CA ASP A 352 13.15 14.39 8.22
C ASP A 352 12.79 12.98 8.68
N ILE A 353 11.75 12.84 9.53
CA ILE A 353 11.25 11.54 9.97
C ILE A 353 10.66 10.75 8.80
N THR A 354 9.79 11.38 7.99
CA THR A 354 9.19 10.74 6.80
C THR A 354 10.27 10.36 5.77
N CYS A 355 11.29 11.20 5.58
CA CYS A 355 12.41 10.90 4.69
C CYS A 355 13.21 9.66 5.16
N ARG A 356 13.55 9.58 6.45
CA ARG A 356 14.22 8.42 7.06
C ARG A 356 13.37 7.15 6.96
N LEU A 357 12.07 7.26 7.26
CA LEU A 357 11.12 6.17 7.22
C LEU A 357 10.98 5.55 5.82
N ILE A 358 10.91 6.38 4.79
CA ILE A 358 10.83 5.91 3.41
C ILE A 358 12.14 5.22 3.01
N ARG A 359 13.31 5.82 3.30
CA ARG A 359 14.61 5.17 3.03
C ARG A 359 14.78 3.85 3.77
N PHE A 360 14.29 3.73 5.00
CA PHE A 360 14.26 2.48 5.74
C PHE A 360 13.49 1.36 5.01
N TYR A 361 12.48 1.69 4.20
CA TYR A 361 11.73 0.72 3.39
C TYR A 361 12.35 0.43 2.02
N ILE A 362 12.79 1.46 1.31
CA ILE A 362 13.18 1.36 -0.12
C ILE A 362 14.70 1.37 -0.35
N GLY A 363 15.50 1.52 0.71
CA GLY A 363 16.94 1.62 0.65
C GLY A 363 17.46 3.07 0.55
N GLU A 364 18.67 3.29 1.08
CA GLU A 364 19.39 4.58 1.08
C GLU A 364 19.77 5.09 -0.32
N GLN A 365 19.70 4.22 -1.33
CA GLN A 365 20.12 4.52 -2.71
C GLN A 365 19.05 5.30 -3.50
N ALA A 366 17.82 5.37 -2.99
CA ALA A 366 16.77 6.21 -3.54
C ALA A 366 16.89 7.66 -3.05
N CYS A 367 16.74 8.61 -3.96
CA CYS A 367 16.52 10.01 -3.62
C CYS A 367 15.07 10.19 -3.16
N VAL A 368 14.88 10.75 -1.96
CA VAL A 368 13.58 10.93 -1.32
C VAL A 368 13.40 12.40 -0.97
N GLN A 369 12.35 13.02 -1.50
CA GLN A 369 11.93 14.39 -1.23
C GLN A 369 10.61 14.37 -0.47
N THR A 370 10.54 15.18 0.60
CA THR A 370 9.44 15.26 1.57
C THR A 370 9.35 16.70 2.10
N TRP A 371 8.23 17.04 2.75
CA TRP A 371 7.96 18.37 3.29
C TRP A 371 7.33 18.26 4.70
N ASP A 372 7.31 19.34 5.47
CA ASP A 372 6.77 19.32 6.84
C ASP A 372 5.24 19.51 6.87
N ASP A 373 4.72 20.24 5.88
CA ASP A 373 3.31 20.59 5.71
C ASP A 373 2.51 19.57 4.88
N GLU A 374 3.17 18.79 4.02
CA GLU A 374 2.55 17.82 3.10
C GLU A 374 2.83 16.36 3.50
N ASP A 375 1.80 15.51 3.54
CA ASP A 375 1.93 14.06 3.81
C ASP A 375 2.22 13.26 2.51
N ILE A 376 3.07 13.82 1.66
CA ILE A 376 3.44 13.27 0.34
C ILE A 376 4.96 13.18 0.25
N ALA A 377 5.44 12.15 -0.44
CA ALA A 377 6.84 12.00 -0.81
C ALA A 377 7.02 11.77 -2.31
N VAL A 378 8.10 12.33 -2.86
CA VAL A 378 8.59 12.05 -4.21
C VAL A 378 9.86 11.23 -4.09
N ILE A 379 9.89 10.10 -4.80
CA ILE A 379 10.94 9.09 -4.72
C ILE A 379 11.50 8.87 -6.13
N LYS A 380 12.83 8.95 -6.27
CA LYS A 380 13.55 8.64 -7.51
C LYS A 380 14.60 7.58 -7.21
N GLY A 381 14.65 6.52 -8.01
CA GLY A 381 15.64 5.47 -7.82
C GLY A 381 15.66 4.49 -8.98
N LYS A 382 16.78 3.76 -9.12
CA LYS A 382 16.84 2.64 -10.07
C LYS A 382 16.05 1.46 -9.53
N GLY A 383 15.50 0.66 -10.42
CA GLY A 383 14.73 -0.52 -10.06
C GLY A 383 14.59 -1.52 -11.20
N CYS A 384 13.86 -2.60 -10.94
CA CYS A 384 13.32 -3.49 -11.97
C CYS A 384 11.88 -3.90 -11.63
N VAL A 385 11.13 -4.30 -12.67
CA VAL A 385 9.81 -4.94 -12.49
C VAL A 385 10.01 -6.42 -12.16
N LEU A 386 9.28 -6.91 -11.17
CA LEU A 386 9.26 -8.31 -10.76
C LEU A 386 8.07 -9.08 -11.35
N GLY A 387 6.92 -8.42 -11.46
CA GLY A 387 5.67 -9.03 -11.91
C GLY A 387 4.45 -8.13 -11.77
N VAL A 388 3.27 -8.69 -12.04
CA VAL A 388 1.99 -7.98 -12.06
C VAL A 388 0.91 -8.76 -11.31
N VAL A 389 0.07 -8.05 -10.54
CA VAL A 389 -1.09 -8.62 -9.83
C VAL A 389 -2.16 -9.04 -10.85
N LYS A 390 -2.47 -10.33 -10.95
CA LYS A 390 -3.54 -10.83 -11.85
C LYS A 390 -4.91 -10.84 -11.16
N ARG A 391 -4.98 -11.13 -9.86
CA ARG A 391 -6.22 -11.23 -9.07
C ARG A 391 -5.97 -10.98 -7.58
N VAL A 392 -6.93 -10.41 -6.87
CA VAL A 392 -6.95 -10.34 -5.40
C VAL A 392 -8.06 -11.27 -4.88
N LYS A 393 -7.80 -12.03 -3.81
CA LYS A 393 -8.81 -12.79 -3.07
C LYS A 393 -8.91 -12.28 -1.63
N LEU A 394 -10.14 -12.02 -1.23
CA LEU A 394 -10.52 -11.77 0.14
C LEU A 394 -10.43 -13.06 0.96
N ASN A 395 -9.80 -13.00 2.14
CA ASN A 395 -9.94 -14.06 3.14
C ASN A 395 -11.33 -13.92 3.77
N SER A 396 -12.22 -14.89 3.53
CA SER A 396 -13.63 -14.85 3.92
C SER A 396 -13.99 -15.80 5.07
N SER A 397 -13.00 -16.33 5.80
CA SER A 397 -13.23 -17.25 6.92
C SER A 397 -13.88 -16.53 8.11
N LYS A 398 -15.02 -17.05 8.58
CA LYS A 398 -15.75 -16.50 9.73
C LYS A 398 -14.95 -16.54 11.04
N ASP A 399 -14.06 -17.51 11.19
CA ASP A 399 -13.30 -17.75 12.44
C ASP A 399 -12.19 -16.71 12.70
N ASN A 400 -11.74 -16.02 11.63
CA ASN A 400 -10.68 -15.02 11.65
C ASN A 400 -11.18 -13.64 11.21
N MET A 401 -12.38 -13.22 11.65
CA MET A 401 -12.98 -11.93 11.26
C MET A 401 -12.10 -10.70 11.49
N TRP A 402 -11.26 -10.71 12.52
CA TRP A 402 -10.34 -9.62 12.87
C TRP A 402 -8.93 -9.79 12.30
N ASP A 403 -8.68 -10.81 11.48
CA ASP A 403 -7.41 -10.97 10.78
C ASP A 403 -7.41 -10.16 9.47
N ASN A 404 -6.61 -9.10 9.43
CA ASN A 404 -6.43 -8.29 8.23
C ASN A 404 -5.42 -8.88 7.23
N SER A 405 -5.05 -10.16 7.36
CA SER A 405 -4.30 -10.86 6.31
C SER A 405 -5.15 -11.05 5.04
N HIS A 406 -4.62 -10.60 3.91
CA HIS A 406 -5.26 -10.65 2.59
C HIS A 406 -4.32 -11.29 1.57
N ASN A 407 -4.88 -11.94 0.55
CA ASN A 407 -4.11 -12.71 -0.42
C ASN A 407 -4.27 -12.16 -1.85
N ALA A 408 -3.15 -11.79 -2.47
CA ALA A 408 -3.05 -11.39 -3.87
C ALA A 408 -2.33 -12.46 -4.68
N PHE A 409 -2.68 -12.59 -5.95
CA PHE A 409 -2.07 -13.53 -6.88
C PHE A 409 -1.25 -12.76 -7.92
N VAL A 410 0.05 -13.06 -7.97
CA VAL A 410 1.06 -12.32 -8.73
C VAL A 410 1.69 -13.23 -9.78
N THR A 411 1.73 -12.79 -11.03
CA THR A 411 2.55 -13.45 -12.05
C THR A 411 3.95 -12.82 -12.03
N MET A 412 4.96 -13.64 -11.71
CA MET A 412 6.37 -13.26 -11.76
C MET A 412 6.89 -13.35 -13.19
N GLN A 413 7.51 -12.28 -13.68
CA GLN A 413 8.02 -12.19 -15.06
C GLN A 413 9.47 -12.67 -15.16
N LEU A 414 10.27 -12.48 -14.11
CA LEU A 414 11.67 -12.92 -14.06
C LEU A 414 11.87 -14.45 -14.11
N THR A 415 10.83 -15.25 -13.85
CA THR A 415 10.92 -16.71 -13.76
C THR A 415 10.29 -17.44 -14.95
N GLY A 416 9.74 -16.73 -15.94
CA GLY A 416 9.12 -17.34 -17.12
C GLY A 416 7.94 -18.27 -16.79
N GLY A 417 7.14 -17.91 -15.78
CA GLY A 417 6.04 -18.75 -15.29
C GLY A 417 4.97 -19.02 -16.36
N ASP A 418 4.45 -20.25 -16.40
CA ASP A 418 3.41 -20.69 -17.35
C ASP A 418 2.12 -19.86 -17.15
N GLU A 419 1.66 -19.19 -18.20
CA GLU A 419 0.45 -18.34 -18.18
C GLU A 419 -0.84 -19.10 -17.79
N ARG A 420 -0.79 -20.43 -17.80
CA ARG A 420 -1.89 -21.31 -17.39
C ARG A 420 -2.11 -21.35 -15.88
N GLY A 421 -1.18 -20.84 -15.09
CA GLY A 421 -1.24 -20.79 -13.63
C GLY A 421 -1.96 -19.55 -13.08
N ASP A 422 -2.57 -19.69 -11.90
CA ASP A 422 -3.26 -18.60 -11.19
C ASP A 422 -2.29 -17.51 -10.63
N GLY A 423 -0.98 -17.67 -10.83
CA GLY A 423 0.10 -16.88 -10.21
C GLY A 423 0.53 -17.42 -8.84
N ASP A 424 1.67 -16.93 -8.33
CA ASP A 424 2.09 -17.20 -6.95
C ASP A 424 1.19 -16.45 -5.96
N MET A 425 0.95 -17.02 -4.78
CA MET A 425 0.17 -16.38 -3.73
C MET A 425 1.04 -15.51 -2.83
N TRP A 426 0.66 -14.25 -2.69
CA TRP A 426 1.33 -13.20 -1.93
C TRP A 426 0.39 -12.66 -0.86
N THR A 427 0.91 -12.38 0.33
CA THR A 427 0.10 -11.94 1.47
C THR A 427 0.44 -10.52 1.85
N PHE A 428 -0.59 -9.74 2.17
CA PHE A 428 -0.48 -8.34 2.57
C PHE A 428 -1.48 -8.03 3.66
N CYS A 429 -1.22 -7.01 4.47
CA CYS A 429 -2.01 -6.70 5.66
C CYS A 429 -2.97 -5.51 5.46
N LYS A 430 -3.26 -5.13 4.21
CA LYS A 430 -4.00 -3.89 3.87
C LYS A 430 -5.38 -4.17 3.28
N TRP A 431 -6.20 -3.13 3.22
CA TRP A 431 -7.54 -3.12 2.67
C TRP A 431 -7.69 -3.80 1.30
N PRO A 432 -8.78 -4.56 1.06
CA PRO A 432 -9.02 -5.28 -0.20
C PRO A 432 -9.16 -4.37 -1.42
N GLY A 433 -9.67 -3.15 -1.22
CA GLY A 433 -9.98 -2.20 -2.29
C GLY A 433 -8.78 -1.42 -2.83
N LEU A 434 -7.61 -1.49 -2.16
CA LEU A 434 -6.45 -0.71 -2.58
C LEU A 434 -5.63 -1.41 -3.65
N ILE A 435 -5.33 -2.70 -3.47
CA ILE A 435 -4.62 -3.52 -4.46
C ILE A 435 -5.61 -3.94 -5.55
N LYS A 436 -5.24 -3.74 -6.81
CA LYS A 436 -6.08 -4.04 -7.98
C LYS A 436 -5.34 -4.89 -8.99
N LYS A 437 -6.12 -5.60 -9.83
CA LYS A 437 -5.59 -6.28 -11.01
C LYS A 437 -4.84 -5.27 -11.88
N GLY A 438 -3.61 -5.60 -12.26
CA GLY A 438 -2.73 -4.74 -13.04
C GLY A 438 -1.81 -3.85 -12.20
N ASP A 439 -1.83 -3.91 -10.87
CA ASP A 439 -0.77 -3.27 -10.08
C ASP A 439 0.57 -3.98 -10.30
N ILE A 440 1.65 -3.21 -10.32
CA ILE A 440 3.00 -3.66 -10.70
C ILE A 440 3.80 -3.90 -9.43
N VAL A 441 4.41 -5.08 -9.32
CA VAL A 441 5.39 -5.41 -8.28
C VAL A 441 6.78 -5.04 -8.81
N CYS A 442 7.49 -4.17 -8.11
CA CYS A 442 8.85 -3.75 -8.45
C CYS A 442 9.79 -3.87 -7.25
N VAL A 443 11.10 -3.83 -7.50
CA VAL A 443 12.11 -3.65 -6.45
C VAL A 443 13.03 -2.50 -6.85
N LEU A 444 13.27 -1.59 -5.90
CA LEU A 444 14.23 -0.50 -6.05
C LEU A 444 15.63 -0.96 -5.62
N GLN A 445 16.65 -0.30 -6.16
CA GLN A 445 18.05 -0.57 -5.84
C GLN A 445 18.28 -0.38 -4.33
N GLY A 446 18.76 -1.42 -3.65
CA GLY A 446 18.97 -1.41 -2.21
C GLY A 446 17.73 -1.61 -1.34
N ALA A 447 16.54 -1.79 -1.92
CA ALA A 447 15.34 -2.18 -1.16
C ALA A 447 15.45 -3.65 -0.73
N SER A 448 15.15 -3.92 0.55
CA SER A 448 15.12 -5.28 1.11
C SER A 448 13.83 -6.05 0.80
N LYS A 449 12.77 -5.35 0.40
CA LYS A 449 11.44 -5.90 0.10
C LYS A 449 10.84 -5.22 -1.15
N PRO A 450 10.03 -5.93 -1.96
CA PRO A 450 9.31 -5.34 -3.08
C PRO A 450 8.35 -4.21 -2.67
N THR A 451 8.09 -3.33 -3.64
CA THR A 451 7.09 -2.26 -3.57
C THR A 451 6.04 -2.49 -4.64
N LEU A 452 4.77 -2.40 -4.26
CA LEU A 452 3.64 -2.43 -5.18
C LEU A 452 3.30 -1.00 -5.61
N ILE A 453 3.22 -0.79 -6.92
CA ILE A 453 3.00 0.53 -7.53
C ILE A 453 1.89 0.49 -8.58
N ARG A 454 1.29 1.64 -8.85
CA ARG A 454 0.30 1.84 -9.91
C ARG A 454 0.75 2.96 -10.87
N PRO A 455 0.88 2.70 -12.18
CA PRO A 455 1.11 3.74 -13.19
C PRO A 455 0.06 4.86 -13.11
N PHE A 456 0.52 6.10 -13.18
CA PHE A 456 -0.34 7.27 -13.15
C PHE A 456 0.24 8.42 -13.98
N GLY A 457 -0.38 8.75 -15.12
CA GLY A 457 0.04 9.85 -16.00
C GLY A 457 1.46 9.68 -16.56
N ASP A 458 2.44 10.27 -15.87
CA ASP A 458 3.87 10.25 -16.20
C ASP A 458 4.77 9.74 -15.06
N HIS A 459 4.18 9.16 -14.00
CA HIS A 459 4.88 8.59 -12.85
C HIS A 459 4.13 7.34 -12.33
N CYS A 460 4.53 6.80 -11.18
CA CYS A 460 3.79 5.74 -10.49
C CYS A 460 3.43 6.15 -9.06
N THR A 461 2.23 5.79 -8.60
CA THR A 461 1.84 5.93 -7.19
C THR A 461 2.26 4.69 -6.39
N VAL A 462 2.82 4.86 -5.19
CA VAL A 462 3.08 3.75 -4.25
C VAL A 462 1.76 3.29 -3.62
N ILE A 463 1.45 2.00 -3.74
CA ILE A 463 0.24 1.39 -3.17
C ILE A 463 0.55 0.78 -1.80
N THR A 464 1.64 0.02 -1.71
CA THR A 464 2.21 -0.50 -0.46
C THR A 464 3.68 -0.86 -0.66
N VAL A 465 4.48 -0.69 0.39
CA VAL A 465 5.84 -1.26 0.51
C VAL A 465 5.77 -2.62 1.22
N GLY A 466 6.88 -3.34 1.29
CA GLY A 466 7.00 -4.57 2.09
C GLY A 466 6.25 -5.79 1.53
N PHE A 467 5.76 -5.71 0.30
CA PHE A 467 4.90 -6.73 -0.31
C PHE A 467 5.72 -7.99 -0.63
N VAL A 468 5.34 -9.14 -0.05
CA VAL A 468 6.14 -10.39 -0.12
C VAL A 468 5.27 -11.63 -0.39
N PRO A 469 5.84 -12.71 -0.97
CA PRO A 469 5.12 -13.96 -1.17
C PRO A 469 4.68 -14.60 0.16
N HIS A 470 3.55 -15.31 0.14
CA HIS A 470 2.94 -15.95 1.33
C HIS A 470 3.92 -16.89 2.06
N SER A 471 4.73 -17.64 1.30
CA SER A 471 5.79 -18.51 1.81
C SER A 471 6.89 -17.79 2.60
N ALA A 472 7.17 -16.53 2.30
CA ALA A 472 8.12 -15.71 3.07
C ALA A 472 7.47 -15.12 4.34
N ALA A 473 6.15 -14.88 4.33
CA ALA A 473 5.44 -14.31 5.47
C ALA A 473 5.29 -15.30 6.65
N TYR A 474 5.05 -16.59 6.38
CA TYR A 474 4.81 -17.59 7.43
C TYR A 474 6.04 -17.92 8.29
N SER A 475 7.25 -17.70 7.75
CA SER A 475 8.52 -17.92 8.46
C SER A 475 8.80 -16.90 9.58
N MET A 476 7.91 -15.93 9.84
CA MET A 476 8.02 -15.02 11.00
C MET A 476 7.35 -15.53 12.28
N HIS A 477 6.49 -16.57 12.22
CA HIS A 477 5.68 -16.98 13.37
C HIS A 477 6.07 -18.33 14.00
N GLU A 478 6.93 -19.14 13.36
CA GLU A 478 7.44 -20.39 13.93
C GLU A 478 8.98 -20.40 14.04
N GLN A 479 9.51 -21.32 14.86
CA GLN A 479 10.94 -21.56 15.01
C GLN A 479 11.60 -21.83 13.64
N PRO A 480 12.87 -21.41 13.41
CA PRO A 480 13.61 -21.83 12.22
C PRO A 480 13.78 -23.35 12.26
N SER A 481 12.97 -24.06 11.47
CA SER A 481 13.13 -25.50 11.28
C SER A 481 14.53 -25.77 10.72
N ALA A 482 15.12 -26.93 11.02
CA ALA A 482 16.52 -27.25 10.69
C ALA A 482 16.84 -27.33 9.18
N ASN A 483 15.86 -27.10 8.30
CA ASN A 483 16.04 -26.89 6.87
C ASN A 483 15.93 -25.38 6.57
N GLY A 484 17.01 -24.76 6.08
CA GLY A 484 17.07 -23.33 5.74
C GLY A 484 15.85 -22.87 4.93
N GLY A 485 15.14 -21.88 5.45
CA GLY A 485 13.77 -21.56 5.06
C GLY A 485 13.67 -20.92 3.69
N GLN A 486 12.47 -20.92 3.09
CA GLN A 486 12.24 -20.31 1.77
C GLN A 486 12.52 -18.79 1.71
N ILE A 487 12.66 -18.11 2.85
CA ILE A 487 13.23 -16.75 2.95
C ILE A 487 14.63 -16.70 2.34
N ASP A 488 15.49 -17.70 2.56
CA ASP A 488 16.86 -17.74 2.00
C ASP A 488 16.83 -17.82 0.47
N LYS A 489 15.83 -18.51 -0.08
CA LYS A 489 15.59 -18.59 -1.53
C LYS A 489 15.07 -17.26 -2.10
N TRP A 490 14.24 -16.53 -1.36
CA TRP A 490 13.75 -15.20 -1.77
C TRP A 490 14.84 -14.13 -1.66
N ASN A 491 15.61 -14.13 -0.57
CA ASN A 491 16.79 -13.29 -0.41
C ASN A 491 17.85 -13.60 -1.48
N GLY A 492 18.04 -14.88 -1.83
CA GLY A 492 18.88 -15.30 -2.95
C GLY A 492 18.37 -14.80 -4.31
N LEU A 493 17.04 -14.75 -4.52
CA LEU A 493 16.46 -14.14 -5.73
C LEU A 493 16.77 -12.64 -5.77
N LEU A 494 16.51 -11.89 -4.69
CA LEU A 494 16.80 -10.45 -4.61
C LEU A 494 18.30 -10.15 -4.77
N GLN A 495 19.19 -10.98 -4.21
CA GLN A 495 20.64 -10.89 -4.38
C GLN A 495 21.09 -11.23 -5.81
N SER A 496 20.33 -12.04 -6.55
CA SER A 496 20.62 -12.35 -7.96
C SER A 496 20.18 -11.23 -8.94
N VAL A 497 19.38 -10.26 -8.48
CA VAL A 497 19.04 -9.04 -9.25
C VAL A 497 20.24 -8.10 -9.26
N ALA A 498 21.22 -8.40 -10.11
CA ALA A 498 22.41 -7.56 -10.30
C ALA A 498 22.17 -6.32 -11.21
N LEU A 499 21.02 -6.26 -11.89
CA LEU A 499 20.69 -5.23 -12.87
C LEU A 499 19.38 -4.53 -12.51
N TYR A 500 19.45 -3.20 -12.44
CA TYR A 500 18.31 -2.31 -12.19
C TYR A 500 18.17 -1.36 -13.40
N PRO A 501 17.54 -1.82 -14.51
CA PRO A 501 17.63 -1.16 -15.81
C PRO A 501 16.66 0.01 -16.00
N ARG A 502 15.79 0.29 -15.02
CA ARG A 502 14.76 1.35 -15.11
C ARG A 502 14.96 2.40 -14.04
N ASP A 503 14.83 3.67 -14.42
CA ASP A 503 14.75 4.80 -13.50
C ASP A 503 13.28 5.02 -13.12
N PHE A 504 12.92 4.66 -11.89
CA PHE A 504 11.57 4.84 -11.35
C PHE A 504 11.39 6.25 -10.80
N LEU A 505 10.23 6.83 -11.09
CA LEU A 505 9.69 7.98 -10.40
C LEU A 505 8.41 7.55 -9.67
N LEU A 506 8.47 7.48 -8.35
CA LEU A 506 7.35 7.12 -7.49
C LEU A 506 6.85 8.33 -6.69
N VAL A 507 5.54 8.41 -6.49
CA VAL A 507 4.88 9.38 -5.62
C VAL A 507 4.12 8.60 -4.57
N TRP A 508 4.31 8.94 -3.29
CA TRP A 508 3.66 8.26 -2.18
C TRP A 508 2.88 9.27 -1.33
N GLU A 509 1.56 9.19 -1.38
CA GLU A 509 0.66 9.86 -0.44
C GLU A 509 0.54 8.97 0.81
N TRP A 510 1.08 9.43 1.94
CA TRP A 510 1.20 8.65 3.18
C TRP A 510 -0.13 8.57 3.94
N GLN A 511 -0.88 9.66 3.92
CA GLN A 511 -2.24 9.75 4.46
C GLN A 511 -3.26 9.47 3.37
N GLU A 512 -3.87 8.28 3.38
CA GLU A 512 -5.08 8.08 2.58
C GLU A 512 -6.20 8.97 3.13
N PHE A 513 -6.94 9.64 2.26
CA PHE A 513 -7.98 10.57 2.66
C PHE A 513 -9.12 9.82 3.36
N SER A 514 -9.44 10.20 4.60
CA SER A 514 -10.56 9.68 5.41
C SER A 514 -11.95 10.11 4.89
N GLY A 515 -12.09 10.21 3.57
CA GLY A 515 -13.31 10.62 2.89
C GLY A 515 -14.26 9.46 2.66
N ARG A 516 -15.51 9.66 3.06
CA ARG A 516 -16.70 8.90 2.66
C ARG A 516 -16.90 8.95 1.14
N LEU A 517 -16.10 8.17 0.40
CA LEU A 517 -16.13 8.10 -1.06
C LEU A 517 -16.35 6.64 -1.47
N GLU A 518 -17.62 6.34 -1.70
CA GLU A 518 -18.16 5.05 -2.16
C GLU A 518 -17.81 4.78 -3.64
N ASN A 519 -17.41 5.81 -4.39
CA ASN A 519 -17.20 5.75 -5.83
C ASN A 519 -15.72 5.59 -6.20
N GLU A 520 -15.37 4.46 -6.80
CA GLU A 520 -13.99 4.18 -7.28
C GLU A 520 -13.50 5.19 -8.32
N LYS A 521 -14.39 5.76 -9.14
CA LYS A 521 -14.01 6.76 -10.15
C LYS A 521 -13.63 8.09 -9.53
N GLU A 522 -14.26 8.47 -8.42
CA GLU A 522 -13.91 9.71 -7.69
C GLU A 522 -12.58 9.57 -6.95
N ARG A 523 -12.25 8.38 -6.41
CA ARG A 523 -10.92 8.12 -5.85
C ARG A 523 -9.83 8.22 -6.93
N ALA A 524 -10.03 7.61 -8.10
CA ALA A 524 -9.08 7.72 -9.22
C ALA A 524 -8.95 9.18 -9.73
N TRP A 525 -10.06 9.92 -9.82
CA TRP A 525 -10.08 11.34 -10.20
C TRP A 525 -9.48 12.28 -9.15
N LEU A 526 -9.52 11.92 -7.86
CA LEU A 526 -8.85 12.68 -6.82
C LEU A 526 -7.33 12.50 -6.85
N ILE A 527 -6.84 11.28 -7.13
CA ILE A 527 -5.41 11.00 -7.33
C ILE A 527 -4.86 11.86 -8.50
N ASP A 528 -5.64 12.02 -9.58
CA ASP A 528 -5.30 12.86 -10.75
C ASP A 528 -5.01 14.33 -10.41
N ARG A 529 -5.73 14.92 -9.45
CA ARG A 529 -5.54 16.32 -9.06
C ARG A 529 -4.42 16.55 -8.05
N ARG A 530 -3.86 15.50 -7.44
CA ARG A 530 -3.33 15.59 -6.06
C ARG A 530 -1.85 15.86 -5.84
N LEU A 531 -0.98 15.84 -6.85
CA LEU A 531 0.38 16.36 -6.62
C LEU A 531 0.31 17.84 -6.23
N PRO A 532 0.87 18.24 -5.07
CA PRO A 532 0.91 19.65 -4.68
C PRO A 532 1.70 20.47 -5.70
N GLU A 533 1.33 21.74 -5.89
CA GLU A 533 2.02 22.62 -6.85
C GLU A 533 3.51 22.79 -6.54
N ARG A 534 3.94 22.50 -5.30
CA ARG A 534 5.35 22.41 -4.92
C ARG A 534 6.01 21.16 -5.54
N ALA A 535 5.47 19.97 -5.27
CA ALA A 535 5.95 18.72 -5.88
C ALA A 535 5.89 18.76 -7.42
N LYS A 536 4.83 19.32 -8.04
CA LYS A 536 4.75 19.51 -9.49
C LYS A 536 5.90 20.38 -10.03
N ARG A 537 6.22 21.49 -9.35
CA ARG A 537 7.35 22.37 -9.72
C ARG A 537 8.69 21.68 -9.56
N GLU A 538 8.93 20.98 -8.45
CA GLU A 538 10.16 20.22 -8.24
C GLU A 538 10.33 19.12 -9.31
N LEU A 539 9.27 18.37 -9.65
CA LEU A 539 9.32 17.41 -10.76
C LEU A 539 9.59 18.05 -12.13
N ALA A 540 9.01 19.23 -12.40
CA ALA A 540 9.20 19.94 -13.66
C ALA A 540 10.63 20.50 -13.82
N VAL A 541 11.29 20.89 -12.73
CA VAL A 541 12.70 21.31 -12.71
C VAL A 541 13.64 20.11 -12.87
N GLU A 542 13.36 19.03 -12.15
CA GLU A 542 14.28 17.89 -12.03
C GLU A 542 14.29 16.94 -13.24
N LEU A 543 13.12 16.66 -13.84
CA LEU A 543 13.02 15.77 -14.99
C LEU A 543 11.96 16.27 -15.98
N PRO A 544 12.31 16.64 -17.23
CA PRO A 544 11.35 17.02 -18.25
C PRO A 544 10.27 15.95 -18.45
N LYS A 545 9.00 16.35 -18.60
CA LYS A 545 7.85 15.43 -18.73
C LYS A 545 8.05 14.33 -19.79
N LEU A 546 8.73 14.65 -20.89
CA LEU A 546 9.02 13.67 -21.94
C LEU A 546 9.92 12.52 -21.47
N HIS A 547 10.94 12.78 -20.64
CA HIS A 547 11.78 11.74 -20.04
C HIS A 547 11.01 10.91 -19.01
N ARG A 548 10.08 11.54 -18.26
CA ARG A 548 9.22 10.83 -17.31
C ARG A 548 8.30 9.84 -18.02
N LEU A 549 7.67 10.28 -19.13
CA LEU A 549 6.87 9.44 -20.02
C LEU A 549 7.68 8.29 -20.63
N GLN A 550 8.91 8.56 -21.08
CA GLN A 550 9.82 7.53 -21.59
C GLN A 550 10.12 6.44 -20.55
N ASN A 551 10.49 6.84 -19.33
CA ASN A 551 10.82 5.93 -18.24
C ASN A 551 9.59 5.09 -17.82
N LEU A 552 8.43 5.74 -17.66
CA LEU A 552 7.18 5.05 -17.36
C LEU A 552 6.79 4.07 -18.46
N GLY A 553 6.94 4.45 -19.73
CA GLY A 553 6.67 3.59 -20.87
C GLY A 553 7.52 2.32 -20.86
N LEU A 554 8.81 2.42 -20.52
CA LEU A 554 9.68 1.24 -20.37
C LEU A 554 9.27 0.32 -19.20
N ILE A 555 8.85 0.89 -18.06
CA ILE A 555 8.31 0.12 -16.92
C ILE A 555 7.00 -0.59 -17.30
N LEU A 556 6.14 0.07 -18.09
CA LEU A 556 4.90 -0.50 -18.60
C LEU A 556 5.16 -1.63 -19.61
N VAL A 557 6.19 -1.52 -20.46
CA VAL A 557 6.61 -2.58 -21.38
C VAL A 557 7.16 -3.79 -20.62
N ASP A 558 8.00 -3.58 -19.61
CA ASP A 558 8.45 -4.68 -18.72
C ASP A 558 7.26 -5.37 -18.06
N SER A 559 6.19 -4.62 -17.74
CA SER A 559 4.95 -5.12 -17.14
C SER A 559 3.92 -5.67 -18.14
N GLU A 560 4.30 -5.88 -19.42
CA GLU A 560 3.42 -6.34 -20.52
C GLU A 560 2.21 -5.43 -20.84
N LYS A 561 2.23 -4.17 -20.38
CA LYS A 561 1.15 -3.19 -20.55
C LYS A 561 1.37 -2.30 -21.79
N PHE A 562 1.52 -2.92 -22.95
CA PHE A 562 1.94 -2.22 -24.18
C PHE A 562 1.00 -1.09 -24.62
N GLU A 563 -0.31 -1.23 -24.41
CA GLU A 563 -1.29 -0.17 -24.70
C GLU A 563 -1.07 1.07 -23.83
N GLN A 564 -0.96 0.89 -22.50
CA GLN A 564 -0.69 1.99 -21.57
C GLN A 564 0.68 2.62 -21.82
N ALA A 565 1.68 1.84 -22.25
CA ALA A 565 3.01 2.35 -22.60
C ALA A 565 2.99 3.34 -23.79
N LEU A 566 2.01 3.20 -24.69
CA LEU A 566 1.88 4.02 -25.89
C LEU A 566 0.74 5.06 -25.83
N GLU A 567 -0.14 5.00 -24.82
CA GLU A 567 -1.31 5.86 -24.65
C GLU A 567 -0.97 7.37 -24.71
N ASN A 568 0.13 7.77 -24.07
CA ASN A 568 0.59 9.16 -24.06
C ASN A 568 1.38 9.60 -25.31
N PHE A 569 1.73 8.68 -26.23
CA PHE A 569 2.57 8.99 -27.38
C PHE A 569 1.99 10.07 -28.32
N PRO A 570 0.68 10.05 -28.69
CA PRO A 570 0.12 11.08 -29.58
C PRO A 570 0.23 12.49 -28.98
N GLN A 571 -0.12 12.65 -27.69
CA GLN A 571 0.00 13.94 -27.00
C GLN A 571 1.46 14.40 -26.87
N ALA A 572 2.39 13.47 -26.66
CA ALA A 572 3.81 13.77 -26.65
C ALA A 572 4.30 14.22 -28.03
N LEU A 573 3.84 13.59 -29.11
CA LEU A 573 4.17 13.95 -30.49
C LEU A 573 3.62 15.33 -30.86
N ASP A 574 2.38 15.65 -30.50
CA ASP A 574 1.76 16.96 -30.76
C ASP A 574 2.50 18.10 -30.04
N PHE A 575 3.01 17.87 -28.82
CA PHE A 575 3.66 18.90 -28.01
C PHE A 575 5.19 19.01 -28.21
N TYR A 576 5.89 17.89 -28.40
CA TYR A 576 7.36 17.83 -28.49
C TYR A 576 7.89 17.51 -29.91
N GLY A 577 7.01 17.16 -30.85
CA GLY A 577 7.39 16.87 -32.24
C GLY A 577 8.40 15.72 -32.35
N PRO A 578 9.42 15.83 -33.24
CA PRO A 578 10.41 14.76 -33.47
C PRO A 578 11.13 14.26 -32.22
N LYS A 579 11.27 15.09 -31.17
CA LYS A 579 11.88 14.68 -29.90
C LYS A 579 11.06 13.59 -29.19
N ALA A 580 9.73 13.58 -29.36
CA ALA A 580 8.90 12.52 -28.81
C ALA A 580 9.15 11.17 -29.50
N GLU A 581 9.34 11.17 -30.82
CA GLU A 581 9.67 9.94 -31.54
C GLU A 581 11.03 9.35 -31.12
N GLU A 582 12.01 10.21 -30.84
CA GLU A 582 13.32 9.80 -30.32
C GLU A 582 13.20 9.21 -28.92
N ALA A 583 12.50 9.90 -28.01
CA ALA A 583 12.25 9.43 -26.65
C ALA A 583 11.47 8.09 -26.60
N TYR A 584 10.50 7.88 -27.50
CA TYR A 584 9.70 6.66 -27.54
C TYR A 584 10.33 5.51 -28.34
N LEU A 585 11.41 5.73 -29.10
CA LEU A 585 12.07 4.67 -29.87
C LEU A 585 12.46 3.44 -29.01
N PRO A 586 13.07 3.58 -27.82
CA PRO A 586 13.37 2.43 -26.95
C PRO A 586 12.14 1.65 -26.51
N ILE A 587 11.00 2.31 -26.31
CA ILE A 587 9.71 1.68 -25.96
C ILE A 587 9.24 0.83 -27.15
N PHE A 588 9.21 1.40 -28.36
CA PHE A 588 8.83 0.65 -29.57
C PHE A 588 9.76 -0.54 -29.84
N THR A 589 11.08 -0.37 -29.68
CA THR A 589 12.05 -1.46 -29.85
C THR A 589 11.85 -2.57 -28.81
N ALA A 590 11.60 -2.23 -27.54
CA ALA A 590 11.33 -3.22 -26.50
C ALA A 590 10.02 -4.00 -26.75
N ILE A 591 8.94 -3.31 -27.14
CA ILE A 591 7.66 -3.95 -27.53
C ILE A 591 7.89 -4.91 -28.70
N MET A 592 8.60 -4.46 -29.75
CA MET A 592 8.89 -5.32 -30.91
C MET A 592 9.73 -6.54 -30.52
N ASN A 593 10.74 -6.39 -29.67
CA ASN A 593 11.57 -7.52 -29.22
C ASN A 593 10.76 -8.56 -28.44
N ILE A 594 9.82 -8.13 -27.58
CA ILE A 594 8.92 -9.03 -26.85
C ILE A 594 7.89 -9.68 -27.80
N ALA A 595 7.28 -8.90 -28.70
CA ALA A 595 6.34 -9.43 -29.69
C ALA A 595 6.99 -10.46 -30.63
N MET A 596 8.29 -10.32 -30.92
CA MET A 596 9.06 -11.28 -31.71
C MET A 596 9.54 -12.51 -30.92
N SER A 597 9.49 -12.50 -29.58
CA SER A 597 9.83 -13.66 -28.75
C SER A 597 8.61 -14.49 -28.32
N TRP A 598 7.39 -13.95 -28.45
CA TRP A 598 6.14 -14.61 -28.08
C TRP A 598 5.39 -15.21 -29.28
N ARG A 599 4.89 -16.44 -29.12
CA ARG A 599 3.94 -17.05 -30.06
C ARG A 599 2.55 -16.42 -29.87
N VAL A 600 2.03 -15.79 -30.91
CA VAL A 600 0.80 -14.96 -30.96
C VAL A 600 -0.49 -15.77 -30.69
N PRO A 601 -1.65 -15.14 -30.31
CA PRO A 601 -2.47 -14.38 -31.28
C PRO A 601 -3.23 -13.12 -30.78
N SER A 602 -3.60 -12.31 -31.79
CA SER A 602 -4.78 -11.41 -31.86
C SER A 602 -4.92 -10.20 -30.91
N ASP A 603 -4.32 -9.06 -31.29
CA ASP A 603 -5.13 -7.87 -31.64
C ASP A 603 -4.44 -7.01 -32.73
N MET A 604 -5.21 -6.47 -33.68
CA MET A 604 -4.73 -5.89 -34.96
C MET A 604 -4.95 -4.37 -35.06
N ALA A 605 -5.04 -3.68 -33.92
CA ALA A 605 -5.07 -2.21 -33.85
C ALA A 605 -3.64 -1.62 -33.83
N ILE A 606 -2.80 -2.06 -32.88
CA ILE A 606 -1.46 -1.51 -32.62
C ILE A 606 -0.53 -1.63 -33.84
N LEU A 607 -0.61 -2.76 -34.55
CA LEU A 607 0.15 -3.03 -35.78
C LEU A 607 -0.12 -2.00 -36.91
N ARG A 608 -1.31 -1.37 -36.96
CA ARG A 608 -1.60 -0.33 -37.97
C ARG A 608 -0.89 0.98 -37.65
N SER A 609 -0.85 1.39 -36.39
CA SER A 609 -0.12 2.59 -35.95
C SER A 609 1.40 2.41 -36.07
N MET A 610 1.92 1.22 -35.76
CA MET A 610 3.35 0.90 -35.93
C MET A 610 3.81 1.00 -37.39
N VAL A 611 2.98 0.58 -38.35
CA VAL A 611 3.28 0.68 -39.80
C VAL A 611 3.33 2.13 -40.26
N ASP A 612 2.46 2.99 -39.74
CA ASP A 612 2.40 4.39 -40.16
C ASP A 612 3.54 5.24 -39.56
N ILE A 613 4.04 4.88 -38.37
CA ILE A 613 5.24 5.47 -37.77
C ILE A 613 6.51 4.96 -38.48
N ALA A 614 6.60 3.65 -38.77
CA ALA A 614 7.72 3.09 -39.52
C ALA A 614 7.87 3.68 -40.94
N ARG A 615 6.75 4.09 -41.56
CA ARG A 615 6.75 4.84 -42.84
C ARG A 615 7.35 6.23 -42.75
N ARG A 616 7.21 6.92 -41.62
CA ARG A 616 7.64 8.33 -41.47
C ARG A 616 9.14 8.47 -41.22
N ARG A 617 9.83 7.38 -40.85
CA ARG A 617 11.17 7.45 -40.25
C ARG A 617 12.37 7.12 -41.12
N GLY A 618 12.19 6.69 -42.36
CA GLY A 618 13.21 6.75 -43.42
C GLY A 618 14.55 6.00 -43.25
N ASP A 619 14.83 5.39 -42.09
CA ASP A 619 16.14 4.78 -41.81
C ASP A 619 16.16 3.25 -41.99
N PHE A 620 17.20 2.79 -42.69
CA PHE A 620 17.30 1.45 -43.26
C PHE A 620 18.05 0.46 -42.36
N VAL A 621 17.31 -0.40 -41.68
CA VAL A 621 17.85 -1.72 -41.29
C VAL A 621 17.63 -2.67 -42.46
N MET A 622 18.68 -2.98 -43.23
CA MET A 622 18.66 -4.03 -44.24
C MET A 622 18.28 -5.37 -43.57
N ILE A 623 17.26 -6.05 -44.07
CA ILE A 623 16.91 -7.38 -43.55
C ILE A 623 17.91 -8.36 -44.16
N ALA A 624 18.71 -9.03 -43.32
CA ALA A 624 19.70 -9.99 -43.77
C ALA A 624 19.05 -11.31 -44.26
N GLU A 625 19.78 -12.03 -45.12
CA GLU A 625 19.32 -13.27 -45.77
C GLU A 625 18.95 -14.37 -44.76
N ASP A 626 19.72 -14.49 -43.68
CA ASP A 626 19.47 -15.44 -42.60
C ASP A 626 18.12 -15.20 -41.92
N LYS A 627 17.77 -13.94 -41.64
CA LYS A 627 16.48 -13.57 -41.07
C LYS A 627 15.33 -13.75 -42.07
N MET A 628 15.55 -13.49 -43.36
CA MET A 628 14.55 -13.81 -44.41
C MET A 628 14.29 -15.31 -44.54
N ALA A 629 15.33 -16.15 -44.42
CA ALA A 629 15.21 -17.61 -44.45
C ALA A 629 14.46 -18.14 -43.21
N GLU A 630 14.74 -17.61 -42.02
CA GLU A 630 13.99 -17.92 -40.79
C GLU A 630 12.50 -17.56 -40.91
N ILE A 631 12.19 -16.40 -41.51
CA ILE A 631 10.81 -15.98 -41.78
C ILE A 631 10.11 -16.88 -42.80
N ALA A 632 10.82 -17.36 -43.83
CA ALA A 632 10.28 -18.32 -44.81
C ALA A 632 9.94 -19.69 -44.18
N LYS A 633 10.67 -20.09 -43.14
CA LYS A 633 10.49 -21.35 -42.40
C LYS A 633 9.31 -21.31 -41.41
N ALA A 634 8.89 -20.12 -40.97
CA ALA A 634 7.88 -19.95 -39.93
C ALA A 634 6.45 -20.36 -40.36
N ASP A 635 5.60 -20.75 -39.40
CA ASP A 635 4.22 -21.19 -39.68
C ASP A 635 3.37 -20.09 -40.34
N ASP A 636 3.60 -18.81 -40.01
CA ASP A 636 2.92 -17.65 -40.60
C ASP A 636 3.70 -17.01 -41.78
N ALA A 637 4.68 -17.70 -42.38
CA ALA A 637 5.57 -17.18 -43.42
C ALA A 637 4.84 -16.40 -44.54
N LEU A 638 3.69 -16.90 -45.00
CA LEU A 638 2.88 -16.24 -46.05
C LEU A 638 2.40 -14.84 -45.65
N ARG A 639 2.06 -14.61 -44.38
CA ARG A 639 1.61 -13.31 -43.89
C ARG A 639 2.79 -12.36 -43.73
N TRP A 640 3.91 -12.83 -43.18
CA TRP A 640 5.13 -12.05 -43.05
C TRP A 640 5.72 -11.66 -44.41
N MET A 641 5.81 -12.59 -45.37
CA MET A 641 6.25 -12.27 -46.73
C MET A 641 5.32 -11.26 -47.41
N LYS A 642 4.00 -11.43 -47.30
CA LYS A 642 3.03 -10.44 -47.82
C LYS A 642 3.22 -9.05 -47.24
N PHE A 643 3.48 -8.96 -45.94
CA PHE A 643 3.76 -7.72 -45.25
C PHE A 643 5.07 -7.08 -45.75
N LEU A 644 6.18 -7.82 -45.71
CA LEU A 644 7.50 -7.35 -46.11
C LEU A 644 7.54 -6.89 -47.58
N PHE A 645 7.02 -7.69 -48.51
CA PHE A 645 6.95 -7.33 -49.94
C PHE A 645 6.02 -6.14 -50.24
N THR A 646 5.14 -5.77 -49.31
CA THR A 646 4.28 -4.58 -49.45
C THR A 646 4.98 -3.32 -48.95
N GLN A 647 5.94 -3.44 -48.03
CA GLN A 647 6.70 -2.29 -47.49
C GLN A 647 8.05 -2.06 -48.19
N ARG A 648 8.73 -3.13 -48.66
CA ARG A 648 10.15 -3.09 -49.08
C ARG A 648 10.44 -3.88 -50.36
N ARG A 649 9.53 -3.83 -51.33
CA ARG A 649 9.47 -4.72 -52.51
C ARG A 649 10.83 -5.06 -53.19
N ASN A 650 11.74 -4.09 -53.30
CA ASN A 650 13.01 -4.23 -54.04
C ASN A 650 14.25 -4.34 -53.12
N GLU A 651 14.08 -4.38 -51.80
CA GLU A 651 15.16 -4.35 -50.79
C GLU A 651 15.29 -5.67 -50.01
N LEU A 652 14.45 -6.65 -50.31
CA LEU A 652 14.45 -7.95 -49.65
C LEU A 652 15.42 -8.92 -50.34
N PRO A 653 16.38 -9.54 -49.63
CA PRO A 653 17.24 -10.57 -50.22
C PRO A 653 16.45 -11.88 -50.38
N ILE A 654 15.80 -12.03 -51.54
CA ILE A 654 15.12 -13.28 -51.91
C ILE A 654 16.13 -14.18 -52.62
N THR A 655 16.85 -14.98 -51.84
CA THR A 655 17.92 -15.87 -52.33
C THR A 655 17.44 -17.31 -52.55
N GLU A 656 18.31 -18.16 -53.11
CA GLU A 656 18.08 -19.62 -53.21
C GLU A 656 17.67 -20.22 -51.85
N LYS A 657 18.34 -19.80 -50.77
CA LYS A 657 18.11 -20.28 -49.40
C LYS A 657 16.71 -19.92 -48.86
N VAL A 658 16.23 -18.71 -49.17
CA VAL A 658 14.88 -18.26 -48.76
C VAL A 658 13.80 -19.08 -49.47
N LEU A 659 14.03 -19.46 -50.74
CA LEU A 659 13.14 -20.33 -51.50
C LEU A 659 13.22 -21.80 -51.08
N GLU A 660 14.38 -22.30 -50.70
CA GLU A 660 14.56 -23.65 -50.16
C GLU A 660 13.74 -23.81 -48.86
N GLU A 661 13.85 -22.86 -47.92
CA GLU A 661 13.07 -22.85 -46.68
C GLU A 661 11.56 -22.64 -46.93
N ALA A 662 11.18 -21.80 -47.90
CA ALA A 662 9.78 -21.63 -48.32
C ALA A 662 9.18 -22.92 -48.94
N ALA A 663 9.98 -23.68 -49.71
CA ALA A 663 9.59 -24.97 -50.27
C ALA A 663 9.56 -26.08 -49.19
N ALA A 664 10.37 -25.98 -48.14
CA ALA A 664 10.34 -26.88 -46.99
C ALA A 664 9.20 -26.58 -45.98
N ASN A 665 8.60 -25.39 -46.04
CA ASN A 665 7.54 -24.94 -45.12
C ASN A 665 6.33 -25.91 -45.10
N GLN A 666 5.80 -26.21 -43.91
CA GLN A 666 4.78 -27.25 -43.74
C GLN A 666 3.34 -26.72 -43.63
N THR A 667 3.15 -25.39 -43.64
CA THR A 667 1.90 -24.75 -43.17
C THR A 667 1.19 -23.99 -44.29
N TYR A 668 1.91 -23.25 -45.15
CA TYR A 668 1.32 -22.51 -46.29
C TYR A 668 2.15 -22.54 -47.59
N SER A 669 3.04 -23.52 -47.76
CA SER A 669 4.11 -23.54 -48.77
C SER A 669 3.67 -23.34 -50.23
N GLY A 670 2.54 -23.89 -50.69
CA GLY A 670 2.06 -23.66 -52.06
C GLY A 670 1.75 -22.19 -52.35
N ALA A 671 0.89 -21.58 -51.52
CA ALA A 671 0.52 -20.16 -51.65
C ALA A 671 1.66 -19.19 -51.29
N LEU A 672 2.62 -19.63 -50.47
CA LEU A 672 3.87 -18.92 -50.19
C LEU A 672 4.78 -18.89 -51.42
N MET A 673 4.98 -20.03 -52.08
CA MET A 673 5.78 -20.12 -53.30
C MET A 673 5.12 -19.37 -54.46
N ASP A 674 3.80 -19.48 -54.63
CA ASP A 674 3.04 -18.62 -55.56
C ASP A 674 3.38 -17.14 -55.35
N PHE A 675 3.21 -16.65 -54.10
CA PHE A 675 3.38 -15.25 -53.77
C PHE A 675 4.81 -14.74 -53.98
N ILE A 676 5.83 -15.53 -53.61
CA ILE A 676 7.23 -15.16 -53.81
C ILE A 676 7.58 -15.15 -55.31
N LEU A 677 7.19 -16.17 -56.07
CA LEU A 677 7.50 -16.28 -57.51
C LEU A 677 6.79 -15.22 -58.37
N ASP A 678 5.59 -14.78 -57.95
CA ASP A 678 4.83 -13.68 -58.59
C ASP A 678 5.42 -12.30 -58.28
N ARG A 679 6.13 -12.14 -57.16
CA ARG A 679 6.64 -10.84 -56.67
C ARG A 679 8.12 -10.61 -56.93
N ALA A 680 8.94 -11.65 -56.96
CA ALA A 680 10.40 -11.58 -57.10
C ALA A 680 10.90 -11.57 -58.56
N GLY A 681 10.01 -11.71 -59.55
CA GLY A 681 10.37 -11.58 -60.96
C GLY A 681 11.30 -12.68 -61.50
N SER A 682 11.89 -12.42 -62.67
CA SER A 682 12.74 -13.37 -63.41
C SER A 682 14.21 -13.39 -62.96
N GLU A 683 14.54 -12.74 -61.84
CA GLU A 683 15.92 -12.64 -61.35
C GLU A 683 16.40 -13.92 -60.63
N ILE A 684 15.47 -14.81 -60.27
CA ILE A 684 15.75 -16.01 -59.49
C ILE A 684 15.62 -17.28 -60.34
N ARG A 685 16.74 -17.99 -60.49
CA ARG A 685 16.80 -19.32 -61.11
C ARG A 685 16.32 -20.39 -60.14
N ILE A 686 15.44 -21.27 -60.60
CA ILE A 686 15.04 -22.46 -59.86
C ILE A 686 16.16 -23.52 -59.94
N THR A 687 16.63 -24.01 -58.79
CA THR A 687 17.71 -25.00 -58.70
C THR A 687 17.19 -26.38 -58.31
N GLU A 688 18.01 -27.43 -58.53
CA GLU A 688 17.68 -28.80 -58.12
C GLU A 688 17.43 -28.90 -56.60
N LYS A 689 18.09 -28.09 -55.76
CA LYS A 689 17.84 -28.05 -54.31
C LYS A 689 16.41 -27.65 -53.97
N ILE A 690 15.90 -26.57 -54.58
CA ILE A 690 14.54 -26.08 -54.35
C ILE A 690 13.52 -27.16 -54.80
N LEU A 691 13.79 -27.84 -55.92
CA LEU A 691 12.95 -28.94 -56.42
C LEU A 691 13.02 -30.19 -55.53
N LEU A 692 14.17 -30.50 -54.92
CA LEU A 692 14.31 -31.58 -53.94
C LEU A 692 13.55 -31.26 -52.65
N ALA A 693 13.68 -30.03 -52.11
CA ALA A 693 12.92 -29.57 -50.95
C ALA A 693 11.40 -29.64 -51.20
N ALA A 694 10.95 -29.18 -52.37
CA ALA A 694 9.56 -29.29 -52.81
C ALA A 694 9.10 -30.76 -52.90
N ALA A 695 9.89 -31.65 -53.52
CA ALA A 695 9.56 -33.07 -53.66
C ALA A 695 9.49 -33.82 -52.31
N GLN A 696 10.32 -33.43 -51.35
CA GLN A 696 10.37 -34.02 -50.01
C GLN A 696 9.32 -33.46 -49.05
N ASN A 697 8.65 -32.35 -49.39
CA ASN A 697 7.69 -31.69 -48.51
C ASN A 697 6.55 -32.64 -48.06
N PRO A 698 6.36 -32.89 -46.74
CA PRO A 698 5.40 -33.87 -46.25
C PRO A 698 3.95 -33.40 -46.35
N GLY A 699 3.71 -32.08 -46.44
CA GLY A 699 2.39 -31.45 -46.46
C GLY A 699 1.82 -31.31 -47.86
N TYR A 700 2.55 -30.61 -48.74
CA TYR A 700 2.02 -29.93 -49.94
C TYR A 700 2.87 -30.11 -51.22
N ALA A 701 3.75 -31.12 -51.29
CA ALA A 701 4.70 -31.30 -52.40
C ALA A 701 4.14 -31.14 -53.83
N ILE A 702 2.91 -31.62 -54.09
CA ILE A 702 2.27 -31.50 -55.42
C ILE A 702 1.91 -30.05 -55.74
N ASP A 703 1.36 -29.31 -54.78
CA ASP A 703 0.94 -27.93 -55.01
C ASP A 703 2.16 -27.02 -55.16
N ILE A 704 3.22 -27.23 -54.36
CA ILE A 704 4.49 -26.51 -54.50
C ILE A 704 5.14 -26.77 -55.87
N MET A 705 5.23 -28.05 -56.28
CA MET A 705 5.77 -28.41 -57.59
C MET A 705 4.94 -27.80 -58.73
N ARG A 706 3.61 -27.76 -58.59
CA ARG A 706 2.72 -27.11 -59.56
C ARG A 706 2.96 -25.60 -59.62
N SER A 707 3.08 -24.93 -58.46
CA SER A 707 3.35 -23.48 -58.37
C SER A 707 4.67 -23.07 -59.03
N ILE A 708 5.71 -23.89 -58.87
CA ILE A 708 7.02 -23.71 -59.50
C ILE A 708 6.92 -23.95 -61.02
N LEU A 709 6.41 -25.11 -61.43
CA LEU A 709 6.31 -25.51 -62.84
C LEU A 709 5.45 -24.54 -63.67
N LEU A 710 4.28 -24.12 -63.17
CA LEU A 710 3.39 -23.17 -63.87
C LEU A 710 4.03 -21.81 -64.16
N ARG A 711 5.09 -21.42 -63.44
CA ARG A 711 5.70 -20.09 -63.52
C ARG A 711 7.10 -20.08 -64.12
N ARG A 712 7.77 -21.23 -64.18
CA ARG A 712 9.17 -21.37 -64.59
C ARG A 712 9.40 -22.65 -65.44
N GLU A 713 8.38 -23.10 -66.19
CA GLU A 713 8.41 -24.34 -67.00
C GLU A 713 9.69 -24.44 -67.85
N ASN A 714 10.11 -23.33 -68.47
CA ASN A 714 11.27 -23.23 -69.37
C ASN A 714 12.65 -23.28 -68.65
N GLU A 715 12.70 -23.25 -67.31
CA GLU A 715 13.95 -23.23 -66.53
C GLU A 715 14.23 -24.57 -65.82
N ILE A 716 13.33 -25.55 -65.93
CA ILE A 716 13.29 -26.71 -65.04
C ILE A 716 13.65 -28.01 -65.78
N GLN A 717 14.67 -28.71 -65.28
CA GLN A 717 14.98 -30.08 -65.70
C GLN A 717 14.58 -31.06 -64.58
N ILE A 718 13.67 -32.00 -64.89
CA ILE A 718 13.29 -33.06 -63.96
C ILE A 718 14.31 -34.20 -64.01
N THR A 719 15.26 -34.16 -63.08
CA THR A 719 16.30 -35.19 -62.91
C THR A 719 15.74 -36.46 -62.25
N ASP A 720 16.50 -37.56 -62.36
CA ASP A 720 16.17 -38.81 -61.66
C ASP A 720 16.25 -38.66 -60.13
N ASN A 721 17.09 -37.75 -59.60
CA ASN A 721 17.15 -37.43 -58.17
C ASN A 721 15.82 -36.87 -57.65
N ILE A 722 15.18 -35.96 -58.39
CA ILE A 722 13.88 -35.38 -58.04
C ILE A 722 12.79 -36.46 -58.05
N ILE A 723 12.85 -37.40 -59.00
CA ILE A 723 11.94 -38.55 -59.05
C ILE A 723 12.18 -39.50 -57.86
N MET A 724 13.42 -39.72 -57.44
CA MET A 724 13.76 -40.52 -56.26
C MET A 724 13.35 -39.85 -54.95
N ALA A 725 13.47 -38.53 -54.85
CA ALA A 725 12.91 -37.75 -53.75
C ALA A 725 11.37 -37.89 -53.68
N ALA A 726 10.68 -37.82 -54.82
CA ALA A 726 9.24 -38.08 -54.89
C ALA A 726 8.86 -39.53 -54.51
N HIS A 727 9.68 -40.52 -54.84
CA HIS A 727 9.51 -41.91 -54.37
C HIS A 727 9.60 -42.04 -52.84
N SER A 728 10.33 -41.14 -52.19
CA SER A 728 10.57 -41.14 -50.74
C SER A 728 9.52 -40.35 -49.96
N ASN A 729 8.66 -39.57 -50.63
CA ASN A 729 7.59 -38.78 -50.01
C ASN A 729 6.43 -39.67 -49.54
N LYS A 730 6.36 -39.93 -48.22
CA LYS A 730 5.39 -40.83 -47.60
C LYS A 730 3.92 -40.53 -47.93
N LYS A 731 3.54 -39.26 -48.15
CA LYS A 731 2.16 -38.83 -48.37
C LYS A 731 1.80 -38.80 -49.86
N TRP A 732 2.69 -38.26 -50.70
CA TRP A 732 2.36 -37.92 -52.10
C TRP A 732 2.98 -38.84 -53.16
N ARG A 733 3.83 -39.81 -52.77
CA ARG A 733 4.58 -40.72 -53.67
C ARG A 733 3.92 -41.03 -55.00
N ARG A 734 2.75 -41.66 -54.98
CA ARG A 734 2.11 -42.19 -56.20
C ARG A 734 1.71 -41.07 -57.17
N SER A 735 1.06 -40.03 -56.66
CA SER A 735 0.58 -38.90 -57.46
C SER A 735 1.72 -37.98 -57.91
N LEU A 736 2.72 -37.75 -57.05
CA LEU A 736 3.87 -36.90 -57.34
C LEU A 736 4.81 -37.53 -58.38
N VAL A 737 5.08 -38.84 -58.30
CA VAL A 737 5.88 -39.56 -59.31
C VAL A 737 5.18 -39.55 -60.68
N ILE A 738 3.86 -39.81 -60.72
CA ILE A 738 3.09 -39.74 -61.97
C ILE A 738 3.14 -38.33 -62.56
N TYR A 739 2.90 -37.30 -61.74
CA TYR A 739 2.93 -35.89 -62.17
C TYR A 739 4.29 -35.51 -62.78
N LEU A 740 5.39 -35.82 -62.08
CA LEU A 740 6.74 -35.52 -62.54
C LEU A 740 7.14 -36.31 -63.79
N GLN A 741 6.69 -37.55 -63.96
CA GLN A 741 6.93 -38.35 -65.16
C GLN A 741 6.16 -37.83 -66.38
N VAL A 742 4.94 -37.33 -66.21
CA VAL A 742 4.16 -36.69 -67.29
C VAL A 742 4.82 -35.38 -67.71
N ILE A 743 5.22 -34.54 -66.75
CA ILE A 743 5.92 -33.28 -67.01
C ILE A 743 7.28 -33.53 -67.68
N ARG A 744 8.08 -34.49 -67.20
CA ARG A 744 9.35 -34.88 -67.83
C ARG A 744 9.16 -35.34 -69.28
N LYS A 745 8.06 -36.04 -69.61
CA LYS A 745 7.76 -36.39 -71.01
C LYS A 745 7.38 -35.17 -71.86
N LYS A 746 6.59 -34.24 -71.32
CA LYS A 746 6.19 -33.01 -72.02
C LYS A 746 7.42 -32.14 -72.34
N LEU A 747 8.29 -31.91 -71.37
CA LEU A 747 9.54 -31.14 -71.49
C LEU A 747 10.63 -31.80 -72.36
N PHE A 748 10.39 -33.02 -72.87
CA PHE A 748 11.26 -33.72 -73.82
C PHE A 748 10.63 -33.83 -75.23
N GLN A 749 9.46 -33.22 -75.45
CA GLN A 749 8.75 -33.21 -76.74
C GLN A 749 8.57 -31.81 -77.35
N GLU A 750 8.91 -30.76 -76.60
CA GLU A 750 9.16 -29.39 -77.07
C GLU A 750 10.68 -29.16 -77.18
#